data_AF-A0A1Q3SGA5-F1
#
_entry.id   AF-A0A1Q3SGA5-F1
#
_cell.length_a   1.000
_cell.length_b   1.000
_cell.length_c   1.000
_cell.angle_alpha   90.00
_cell.angle_beta   90.00
_cell.angle_gamma   90.00
#
_symmetry.space_group_name_H-M   'P 1'
#
loop_
_entity.id
_entity.type
_entity.pdbx_description
1 polymer ?
#
loop_
_entity_poly.entity_id
_entity_poly.type
_entity_poly.pdbx_seq_one_letter_code
_entity_poly.pdbx_strand_id
1 'polypeptide(L)'
;MDSSILITKITPPQSQALLHRPRLQEALELVYTQNLLVISAPTGYGKTSLLLDFARTTPTHLAWYTLEETDRDPAVFCRYLLQSVRRAFIGFGQGFEALLDQNVNELQSEAFLRRMADEFAHELELLQVHTTKPAFQMLLVLDDFQFAESQRVSWFLQRLIGILPGFVHLIIASRTQPKNLMLVRLLAKQKVSFLSPQELAFTEEEIGQLLAKFYDIEQPEKLAATLAGYSEGWITAIILLLNAQGSTRLNWAARNQVELRPTELGFEALFDYLALEVFENLEPGLQNFLVKSAVLTWLTPENCANLWDEQNRAAVIERCRHYLHQLNSINLFITRHQLENGDLAYQYHNLFGRFLQAQLKKDFAEYRKTHYRAALVEQEAGNNVEAVRHLGEAGEPLKAISLLNEIAQSLYAAGRTGLLAELLEQLPQVEQEDFPHLLNVKARLLLEQGDNQAALKKYSQAVEAYEKARLFDWAAKATADKAQLLLRMGQFWEAQAESHRVITNSARLMQTDQGKQAVASARLAAGVVAIEQSRGIDAEKNLREAVDLYRELGDTFRLAVIDTYFGHLYHHQGRMVKSTIYYERSLHEFIRNGNRSREAYSRTNLANNYYIQHRYQPAEEMLQEALALTAELKDQYLSLFLQNILANIFRDTSRYSKAMHHYEEALKLARQGQVRKMELIILHDRATSHILQSHFDEAVSQIQYTLELTAEYSLPNQAGYSYRNQAWLEYCHRAYRRSLLASEKALVIFEESNSPLEQASVLLSQAATWHALLEQRKALAALNHALEVAEDLGFEPFLPFELRWANRLLEFAAGRKVTPLVESFLRRHGFISNLELPPQIQIGDYMEARPVLAVARPAPTRFEEEFQAPTGGLTIFGLDGGRVWRGGEEIKHWRNAKSREALFYILEHASCSRDELIDALFEDDEEIDTTHALHNILFLLRKSIAPVELKLQAQRYFLKGEVWYDAKKFTTEVTAALASRELQPERLAAALQLYRRDYLDQLYSNWVIERQRYLLELYLKGLKRLAEYHQGTRDYAQAVLLWKQILLKDPYNEEAYRAEITCLLALNNKPEALRQYTQCVKALEELDLQPSLETRSLLQKLA
;
A
#
# COMPACT_ATOMS: atom_id res chain seq x y z
N MET A 1 -27.65 69.27 -34.44
CA MET A 1 -27.69 68.34 -33.29
C MET A 1 -29.14 67.88 -33.18
N ASP A 2 -29.47 66.74 -33.78
CA ASP A 2 -30.81 66.16 -33.65
C ASP A 2 -31.01 65.58 -32.24
N SER A 3 -32.14 65.91 -31.65
CA SER A 3 -32.45 65.86 -30.23
C SER A 3 -32.93 64.49 -29.72
N SER A 4 -32.39 63.36 -30.20
CA SER A 4 -32.84 62.03 -29.74
C SER A 4 -31.76 60.94 -29.59
N ILE A 5 -30.48 61.29 -29.55
CA ILE A 5 -29.40 60.32 -29.32
C ILE A 5 -28.99 60.31 -27.84
N LEU A 6 -29.15 59.15 -27.19
CA LEU A 6 -28.64 58.91 -25.85
C LEU A 6 -27.12 58.68 -25.90
N ILE A 7 -26.35 59.70 -25.50
CA ILE A 7 -24.87 59.66 -25.52
C ILE A 7 -24.32 58.51 -24.67
N THR A 8 -25.04 58.09 -23.62
CA THR A 8 -24.69 56.97 -22.75
C THR A 8 -24.61 55.63 -23.48
N LYS A 9 -25.41 55.41 -24.54
CA LYS A 9 -25.36 54.19 -25.35
C LYS A 9 -24.11 54.10 -26.21
N ILE A 10 -23.53 55.24 -26.57
CA ILE A 10 -22.38 55.33 -27.49
C ILE A 10 -21.08 55.77 -26.79
N THR A 11 -21.08 55.70 -25.46
CA THR A 11 -19.92 56.02 -24.64
C THR A 11 -19.60 54.81 -23.78
N PRO A 12 -18.33 54.37 -23.71
CA PRO A 12 -17.95 53.27 -22.83
C PRO A 12 -18.33 53.57 -21.37
N PRO A 13 -18.92 52.61 -20.65
CA PRO A 13 -19.30 52.82 -19.25
C PRO A 13 -18.08 53.14 -18.37
N GLN A 14 -18.27 54.00 -17.37
CA GLN A 14 -17.20 54.34 -16.42
C GLN A 14 -17.12 53.31 -15.29
N SER A 15 -15.99 52.61 -15.19
CA SER A 15 -15.65 51.80 -14.01
C SER A 15 -14.35 52.28 -13.38
N GLN A 16 -14.36 52.43 -12.05
CA GLN A 16 -13.19 52.82 -11.24
C GLN A 16 -12.40 51.62 -10.71
N ALA A 17 -12.96 50.41 -10.76
CA ALA A 17 -12.34 49.19 -10.24
C ALA A 17 -12.23 48.14 -11.36
N LEU A 18 -11.12 48.19 -12.10
CA LEU A 18 -10.79 47.20 -13.14
C LEU A 18 -9.51 46.44 -12.76
N LEU A 19 -9.60 45.12 -12.79
CA LEU A 19 -8.45 44.23 -12.67
C LEU A 19 -7.91 43.93 -14.07
N HIS A 20 -6.61 44.13 -14.26
CA HIS A 20 -5.95 43.80 -15.51
C HIS A 20 -5.66 42.31 -15.57
N ARG A 21 -6.08 41.63 -16.64
CA ARG A 21 -6.00 40.17 -16.80
C ARG A 21 -5.20 39.79 -18.05
N PRO A 22 -3.86 39.70 -17.98
CA PRO A 22 -2.99 39.57 -19.16
C PRO A 22 -3.38 38.44 -20.12
N ARG A 23 -3.74 37.26 -19.60
CA ARG A 23 -4.20 36.11 -20.41
C ARG A 23 -5.40 36.45 -21.31
N LEU A 24 -6.37 37.20 -20.79
CA LEU A 24 -7.53 37.59 -21.58
C LEU A 24 -7.22 38.74 -22.54
N GLN A 25 -6.28 39.62 -22.19
CA GLN A 25 -5.82 40.68 -23.06
C GLN A 25 -5.16 40.11 -24.32
N GLU A 26 -4.27 39.12 -24.15
CA GLU A 26 -3.69 38.36 -25.27
C GLU A 26 -4.76 37.67 -26.13
N ALA A 27 -5.80 37.11 -25.50
CA ALA A 27 -6.90 36.49 -26.25
C ALA A 27 -7.75 37.51 -27.04
N LEU A 28 -7.93 38.72 -26.51
CA LEU A 28 -8.65 39.80 -27.22
C LEU A 28 -7.85 40.30 -28.44
N GLU A 29 -6.51 40.25 -28.40
CA GLU A 29 -5.67 40.64 -29.55
C GLU A 29 -5.90 39.78 -30.80
N LEU A 30 -6.47 38.58 -30.65
CA LEU A 30 -6.89 37.75 -31.79
C LEU A 30 -7.85 38.49 -32.72
N VAL A 31 -8.61 39.47 -32.22
CA VAL A 31 -9.48 40.31 -33.05
C VAL A 31 -8.69 40.99 -34.17
N TYR A 32 -7.44 41.39 -33.94
CA TYR A 32 -6.59 42.07 -34.94
C TYR A 32 -6.18 41.19 -36.11
N THR A 33 -6.24 39.87 -35.94
CA THR A 33 -5.92 38.89 -36.98
C THR A 33 -7.16 38.31 -37.66
N GLN A 34 -8.28 38.25 -36.94
CA GLN A 34 -9.49 37.56 -37.39
C GLN A 34 -10.67 38.50 -37.69
N ASN A 35 -10.55 39.80 -37.41
CA ASN A 35 -11.53 40.87 -37.62
C ASN A 35 -12.82 40.78 -36.80
N LEU A 36 -13.18 39.62 -36.24
CA LEU A 36 -14.34 39.44 -35.37
C LEU A 36 -13.98 38.64 -34.11
N LEU A 37 -14.36 39.14 -32.95
CA LEU A 37 -14.31 38.42 -31.69
C LEU A 37 -15.69 38.41 -31.04
N VAL A 38 -16.16 37.22 -30.64
CA VAL A 38 -17.44 37.06 -29.98
C VAL A 38 -17.22 36.62 -28.54
N ILE A 39 -17.64 37.45 -27.59
CA ILE A 39 -17.60 37.17 -26.15
C ILE A 39 -19.00 36.77 -25.72
N SER A 40 -19.18 35.50 -25.35
CA SER A 40 -20.48 34.93 -24.97
C SER A 40 -20.42 34.34 -23.58
N ALA A 41 -21.04 35.02 -22.61
CA ALA A 41 -21.15 34.50 -21.24
C ALA A 41 -22.32 35.11 -20.48
N PRO A 42 -22.86 34.44 -19.45
CA PRO A 42 -23.96 34.96 -18.63
C PRO A 42 -23.67 36.33 -18.00
N THR A 43 -24.72 36.94 -17.44
CA THR A 43 -24.59 38.16 -16.65
C THR A 43 -23.62 37.93 -15.48
N GLY A 44 -22.77 38.92 -15.21
CA GLY A 44 -21.87 38.86 -14.06
C GLY A 44 -20.55 38.11 -14.27
N TYR A 45 -20.20 37.72 -15.50
CA TYR A 45 -18.85 37.19 -15.83
C TYR A 45 -17.81 38.28 -16.18
N GLY A 46 -18.19 39.56 -16.12
CA GLY A 46 -17.26 40.68 -16.33
C GLY A 46 -16.94 41.01 -17.80
N LYS A 47 -17.79 40.63 -18.77
CA LYS A 47 -17.62 40.93 -20.20
C LYS A 47 -17.32 42.41 -20.47
N THR A 48 -18.20 43.31 -20.03
CA THR A 48 -18.06 44.76 -20.19
C THR A 48 -16.80 45.28 -19.49
N SER A 49 -16.49 44.78 -18.29
CA SER A 49 -15.28 45.16 -17.54
C SER A 49 -13.99 44.78 -18.26
N LEU A 50 -13.94 43.59 -18.87
CA LEU A 50 -12.83 43.13 -19.68
C LEU A 50 -12.62 44.03 -20.91
N LEU A 51 -13.71 44.36 -21.61
CA LEU A 51 -13.66 45.24 -22.78
C LEU A 51 -13.21 46.66 -22.45
N LEU A 52 -13.65 47.19 -21.30
CA LEU A 52 -13.19 48.48 -20.79
C LEU A 52 -11.70 48.47 -20.45
N ASP A 53 -11.19 47.39 -19.88
CA ASP A 53 -9.76 47.24 -19.57
C ASP A 53 -8.93 47.23 -20.86
N PHE A 54 -9.30 46.38 -21.83
CA PHE A 54 -8.64 46.31 -23.15
C PHE A 54 -8.66 47.64 -23.90
N ALA A 55 -9.80 48.33 -23.90
CA ALA A 55 -9.93 49.64 -24.52
C ALA A 55 -9.04 50.73 -23.87
N ARG A 56 -8.67 50.59 -22.59
CA ARG A 56 -7.79 51.52 -21.88
C ARG A 56 -6.31 51.23 -22.12
N THR A 57 -5.95 49.95 -22.22
CA THR A 57 -4.55 49.53 -22.34
C THR A 57 -4.04 49.52 -23.79
N THR A 58 -4.95 49.47 -24.77
CA THR A 58 -4.58 49.35 -26.18
C THR A 58 -4.82 50.66 -26.94
N PRO A 59 -3.77 51.33 -27.47
CA PRO A 59 -3.90 52.61 -28.15
C PRO A 59 -4.54 52.46 -29.54
N THR A 60 -5.87 52.40 -29.59
CA THR A 60 -6.67 52.27 -30.83
C THR A 60 -7.85 53.24 -30.83
N HIS A 61 -8.42 53.48 -32.02
CA HIS A 61 -9.64 54.28 -32.12
C HIS A 61 -10.86 53.43 -31.73
N LEU A 62 -11.57 53.83 -30.67
CA LEU A 62 -12.69 53.06 -30.13
C LEU A 62 -14.05 53.66 -30.53
N ALA A 63 -14.88 52.85 -31.15
CA ALA A 63 -16.32 53.08 -31.29
C ALA A 63 -17.07 52.08 -30.40
N TRP A 64 -17.82 52.60 -29.42
CA TRP A 64 -18.55 51.78 -28.46
C TRP A 64 -20.05 51.94 -28.67
N TYR A 65 -20.80 50.83 -28.65
CA TYR A 65 -22.24 50.84 -28.73
C TYR A 65 -22.85 49.76 -27.81
N THR A 66 -23.50 50.22 -26.72
CA THR A 66 -24.30 49.41 -25.81
C THR A 66 -25.73 49.29 -26.32
N LEU A 67 -26.21 48.07 -26.50
CA LEU A 67 -27.48 47.74 -27.13
C LEU A 67 -28.59 47.49 -26.10
N GLU A 68 -29.82 47.84 -26.46
CA GLU A 68 -31.06 47.73 -25.69
C GLU A 68 -32.18 47.18 -26.59
N GLU A 69 -33.34 46.83 -26.02
CA GLU A 69 -34.42 46.16 -26.77
C GLU A 69 -34.95 46.97 -27.97
N THR A 70 -34.87 48.31 -27.90
CA THR A 70 -35.26 49.19 -29.01
C THR A 70 -34.39 49.00 -30.25
N ASP A 71 -33.16 48.50 -30.08
CA ASP A 71 -32.19 48.34 -31.17
C ASP A 71 -32.45 47.09 -32.01
N ARG A 72 -33.52 46.33 -31.72
CA ARG A 72 -34.08 45.33 -32.65
C ARG A 72 -34.56 45.97 -33.96
N ASP A 73 -34.97 47.23 -33.90
CA ASP A 73 -35.34 48.02 -35.06
C ASP A 73 -34.07 48.43 -35.84
N PRO A 74 -33.91 48.01 -37.11
CA PRO A 74 -32.73 48.35 -37.92
C PRO A 74 -32.52 49.86 -38.09
N ALA A 75 -33.56 50.71 -38.03
CA ALA A 75 -33.40 52.15 -38.13
C ALA A 75 -32.67 52.72 -36.90
N VAL A 76 -33.08 52.27 -35.71
CA VAL A 76 -32.48 52.67 -34.43
C VAL A 76 -31.05 52.13 -34.35
N PHE A 77 -30.87 50.85 -34.70
CA PHE A 77 -29.55 50.21 -34.73
C PHE A 77 -28.55 50.96 -35.62
N CYS A 78 -28.90 51.21 -36.89
CA CYS A 78 -28.03 51.89 -37.84
C CYS A 78 -27.72 53.32 -37.42
N ARG A 79 -28.70 54.05 -36.86
CA ARG A 79 -28.48 55.43 -36.41
C ARG A 79 -27.50 55.49 -35.23
N TYR A 80 -27.66 54.65 -34.22
CA TYR A 80 -26.71 54.63 -33.09
C TYR A 80 -25.34 54.06 -33.47
N LEU A 81 -25.27 53.09 -34.39
CA LEU A 81 -24.01 52.59 -34.94
C LEU A 81 -23.25 53.68 -35.70
N LEU A 82 -23.94 54.48 -36.51
CA LEU A 82 -23.35 55.65 -37.17
C LEU A 82 -22.77 56.62 -36.13
N GLN A 83 -23.53 56.92 -35.08
CA GLN A 83 -23.15 57.92 -34.09
C GLN A 83 -22.01 57.44 -33.19
N SER A 84 -21.89 56.14 -32.91
CA SER A 84 -20.76 55.58 -32.16
C SER A 84 -19.44 55.76 -32.90
N VAL A 85 -19.43 55.55 -34.23
CA VAL A 85 -18.23 55.78 -35.06
C VAL A 85 -17.96 57.28 -35.25
N ARG A 86 -19.00 58.08 -35.50
CA ARG A 86 -18.87 59.54 -35.68
C ARG A 86 -18.33 60.24 -34.43
N ARG A 87 -18.55 59.67 -33.25
CA ARG A 87 -17.94 60.14 -32.00
C ARG A 87 -16.42 59.95 -31.99
N ALA A 88 -15.92 58.84 -32.52
CA ALA A 88 -14.49 58.59 -32.67
C ALA A 88 -13.88 59.40 -33.84
N PHE A 89 -14.67 59.66 -34.89
CA PHE A 89 -14.26 60.33 -36.11
C PHE A 89 -15.25 61.42 -36.51
N ILE A 90 -14.94 62.67 -36.14
CA ILE A 90 -15.77 63.83 -36.45
C ILE A 90 -16.00 63.92 -37.97
N GLY A 91 -17.27 63.95 -38.38
CA GLY A 91 -17.66 64.08 -39.79
C GLY A 91 -17.92 62.77 -40.53
N PHE A 92 -17.71 61.61 -39.90
CA PHE A 92 -17.97 60.29 -40.51
C PHE A 92 -19.44 60.06 -40.90
N GLY A 93 -19.65 59.39 -42.04
CA GLY A 93 -20.92 58.75 -42.42
C GLY A 93 -22.02 59.72 -42.88
N GLN A 94 -21.66 60.79 -43.60
CA GLN A 94 -22.66 61.73 -44.15
C GLN A 94 -23.49 61.08 -45.28
N GLY A 95 -22.86 60.26 -46.13
CA GLY A 95 -23.53 59.50 -47.18
C GLY A 95 -24.45 58.43 -46.60
N PHE A 96 -23.96 57.70 -45.59
CA PHE A 96 -24.75 56.72 -44.85
C PHE A 96 -25.98 57.33 -44.15
N GLU A 97 -25.83 58.49 -43.50
CA GLU A 97 -26.94 59.20 -42.85
C GLU A 97 -27.99 59.67 -43.86
N ALA A 98 -27.56 60.25 -44.98
CA ALA A 98 -28.47 60.66 -46.06
C ALA A 98 -29.23 59.47 -46.65
N LEU A 99 -28.55 58.33 -46.85
CA LEU A 99 -29.17 57.10 -47.35
C LEU A 99 -30.20 56.54 -46.36
N LEU A 100 -29.89 56.58 -45.05
CA LEU A 100 -30.78 56.16 -43.97
C LEU A 100 -32.05 57.03 -43.91
N ASP A 101 -31.90 58.36 -43.87
CA ASP A 101 -33.01 59.29 -43.66
C ASP A 101 -33.96 59.37 -44.87
N GLN A 102 -33.44 59.23 -46.09
CA GLN A 102 -34.26 59.26 -47.31
C GLN A 102 -35.08 57.98 -47.55
N ASN A 103 -34.68 56.85 -46.94
CA ASN A 103 -35.21 55.51 -47.28
C ASN A 103 -35.59 54.66 -46.06
N VAL A 104 -36.01 55.28 -44.95
CA VAL A 104 -36.36 54.58 -43.69
C VAL A 104 -37.37 53.44 -43.91
N ASN A 105 -38.33 53.60 -44.83
CA ASN A 105 -39.34 52.59 -45.12
C ASN A 105 -38.79 51.34 -45.83
N GLU A 106 -37.62 51.42 -46.49
CA GLU A 106 -36.99 50.29 -47.19
C GLU A 106 -36.16 49.38 -46.27
N LEU A 107 -35.98 49.76 -44.98
CA LEU A 107 -35.24 48.98 -43.97
C LEU A 107 -35.88 47.62 -43.63
N GLN A 108 -37.04 47.31 -44.23
CA GLN A 108 -37.66 45.99 -44.18
C GLN A 108 -37.04 44.99 -45.19
N SER A 109 -36.37 45.50 -46.22
CA SER A 109 -35.78 44.72 -47.32
C SER A 109 -34.36 44.25 -47.01
N GLU A 110 -34.09 42.95 -47.16
CA GLU A 110 -32.73 42.39 -47.05
C GLU A 110 -31.75 43.06 -48.03
N ALA A 111 -32.18 43.27 -49.28
CA ALA A 111 -31.33 43.86 -50.31
C ALA A 111 -30.92 45.30 -49.94
N PHE A 112 -31.85 46.07 -49.37
CA PHE A 112 -31.58 47.45 -48.93
C PHE A 112 -30.64 47.46 -47.72
N LEU A 113 -30.85 46.59 -46.73
CA LEU A 113 -29.97 46.47 -45.56
C LEU A 113 -28.54 46.03 -45.94
N ARG A 114 -28.39 45.17 -46.95
CA ARG A 114 -27.07 44.83 -47.49
C ARG A 114 -26.39 46.03 -48.16
N ARG A 115 -27.14 46.82 -48.94
CA ARG A 115 -26.64 48.07 -49.53
C ARG A 115 -26.24 49.10 -48.48
N MET A 116 -27.01 49.22 -47.40
CA MET A 116 -26.66 50.04 -46.24
C MET A 116 -25.33 49.59 -45.62
N ALA A 117 -25.13 48.27 -45.46
CA ALA A 117 -23.86 47.74 -44.96
C ALA A 117 -22.70 48.01 -45.92
N ASP A 118 -22.92 47.94 -47.23
CA ASP A 118 -21.93 48.30 -48.26
C ASP A 118 -21.54 49.79 -48.16
N GLU A 119 -22.52 50.68 -48.02
CA GLU A 119 -22.29 52.13 -47.85
C GLU A 119 -21.52 52.43 -46.55
N PHE A 120 -21.90 51.77 -45.45
CA PHE A 120 -21.21 51.92 -44.16
C PHE A 120 -19.76 51.46 -44.25
N ALA A 121 -19.50 50.33 -44.91
CA ALA A 121 -18.15 49.84 -45.14
C ALA A 121 -17.34 50.79 -46.05
N HIS A 122 -17.95 51.36 -47.09
CA HIS A 122 -17.31 52.34 -47.95
C HIS A 122 -16.89 53.60 -47.19
N GLU A 123 -17.78 54.15 -46.35
CA GLU A 123 -17.46 55.29 -45.47
C GLU A 123 -16.33 54.97 -44.48
N LEU A 124 -16.26 53.72 -43.99
CA LEU A 124 -15.13 53.27 -43.16
C LEU A 124 -13.83 53.29 -43.97
N GLU A 125 -13.80 52.76 -45.19
CA GLU A 125 -12.61 52.76 -46.06
C GLU A 125 -12.05 54.17 -46.31
N LEU A 126 -12.94 55.18 -46.45
CA LEU A 126 -12.54 56.57 -46.63
C LEU A 126 -11.74 57.13 -45.43
N LEU A 127 -11.92 56.59 -44.22
CA LEU A 127 -11.14 56.99 -43.05
C LEU A 127 -9.64 56.66 -43.21
N GLN A 128 -9.31 55.53 -43.84
CA GLN A 128 -7.92 55.10 -44.03
C GLN A 128 -7.12 56.08 -44.90
N VAL A 129 -7.76 56.62 -45.94
CA VAL A 129 -7.15 57.56 -46.91
C VAL A 129 -6.72 58.87 -46.25
N HIS A 130 -7.38 59.27 -45.16
CA HIS A 130 -7.13 60.54 -44.47
C HIS A 130 -6.14 60.44 -43.30
N THR A 131 -5.60 59.25 -43.02
CA THR A 131 -4.66 59.01 -41.91
C THR A 131 -3.24 58.75 -42.41
N THR A 132 -2.31 59.65 -42.08
CA THR A 132 -0.88 59.58 -42.45
C THR A 132 -0.03 58.64 -41.57
N LYS A 133 -0.65 57.84 -40.69
CA LYS A 133 0.07 56.95 -39.76
C LYS A 133 0.10 55.50 -40.28
N PRO A 134 1.26 54.81 -40.27
CA PRO A 134 1.42 53.46 -40.81
C PRO A 134 0.80 52.31 -39.97
N ALA A 135 -0.04 52.61 -38.98
CA ALA A 135 -0.65 51.63 -38.07
C ALA A 135 -2.05 52.05 -37.60
N PHE A 136 -2.90 52.56 -38.50
CA PHE A 136 -4.28 52.90 -38.17
C PHE A 136 -5.08 51.62 -37.89
N GLN A 137 -5.65 51.51 -36.68
CA GLN A 137 -6.51 50.40 -36.24
C GLN A 137 -7.71 50.97 -35.47
N MET A 138 -8.90 50.45 -35.76
CA MET A 138 -10.16 50.85 -35.16
C MET A 138 -10.86 49.63 -34.54
N LEU A 139 -11.35 49.80 -33.31
CA LEU A 139 -12.13 48.80 -32.60
C LEU A 139 -13.59 49.25 -32.51
N LEU A 140 -14.49 48.44 -33.04
CA LEU A 140 -15.94 48.61 -32.91
C LEU A 140 -16.47 47.58 -31.91
N VAL A 141 -17.03 48.05 -30.80
CA VAL A 141 -17.58 47.21 -29.73
C VAL A 141 -19.09 47.30 -29.73
N LEU A 142 -19.76 46.15 -29.87
CA LEU A 142 -21.19 45.96 -29.67
C LEU A 142 -21.40 45.24 -28.34
N ASP A 143 -21.77 45.97 -27.29
CA ASP A 143 -22.03 45.42 -25.97
C ASP A 143 -23.53 45.10 -25.79
N ASP A 144 -23.82 44.02 -25.07
CA ASP A 144 -25.18 43.49 -24.85
C ASP A 144 -25.98 43.15 -26.13
N PHE A 145 -25.32 42.50 -27.10
CA PHE A 145 -25.89 42.19 -28.42
C PHE A 145 -27.18 41.37 -28.41
N GLN A 146 -27.45 40.59 -27.35
CA GLN A 146 -28.70 39.84 -27.19
C GLN A 146 -29.97 40.70 -27.37
N PHE A 147 -29.89 42.00 -27.07
CA PHE A 147 -31.04 42.88 -27.19
C PHE A 147 -31.36 43.29 -28.62
N ALA A 148 -30.35 43.41 -29.48
CA ALA A 148 -30.52 43.80 -30.88
C ALA A 148 -30.71 42.63 -31.85
N GLU A 149 -30.78 41.40 -31.33
CA GLU A 149 -30.89 40.21 -32.15
C GLU A 149 -32.24 40.16 -32.89
N SER A 150 -32.21 40.47 -34.19
CA SER A 150 -33.33 40.37 -35.10
C SER A 150 -32.85 39.92 -36.48
N GLN A 151 -33.74 39.35 -37.30
CA GLN A 151 -33.39 38.92 -38.66
C GLN A 151 -32.83 40.08 -39.51
N ARG A 152 -33.40 41.28 -39.35
CA ARG A 152 -33.03 42.47 -40.13
C ARG A 152 -31.65 43.01 -39.74
N VAL A 153 -31.40 43.17 -38.43
CA VAL A 153 -30.08 43.58 -37.92
C VAL A 153 -29.01 42.56 -38.32
N SER A 154 -29.37 41.28 -38.30
CA SER A 154 -28.47 40.19 -38.71
C SER A 154 -28.11 40.25 -40.20
N TRP A 155 -29.05 40.56 -41.11
CA TRP A 155 -28.74 40.74 -42.53
C TRP A 155 -27.72 41.85 -42.79
N PHE A 156 -27.88 42.99 -42.11
CA PHE A 156 -26.93 44.09 -42.16
C PHE A 156 -25.55 43.66 -41.63
N LEU A 157 -25.49 43.11 -40.41
CA LEU A 157 -24.23 42.73 -39.77
C LEU A 157 -23.50 41.60 -40.48
N GLN A 158 -24.20 40.58 -40.96
CA GLN A 158 -23.60 39.50 -41.75
C GLN A 158 -22.90 40.05 -43.00
N ARG A 159 -23.54 41.00 -43.70
CA ARG A 159 -22.94 41.64 -44.87
C ARG A 159 -21.73 42.45 -44.46
N LEU A 160 -21.87 43.31 -43.44
CA LEU A 160 -20.80 44.16 -42.94
C LEU A 160 -19.57 43.35 -42.54
N ILE A 161 -19.72 42.30 -41.70
CA ILE A 161 -18.62 41.41 -41.27
C ILE A 161 -17.87 40.81 -42.46
N GLY A 162 -18.57 40.51 -43.55
CA GLY A 162 -17.97 39.95 -44.76
C GLY A 162 -17.08 40.93 -45.53
N ILE A 163 -17.27 42.24 -45.37
CA ILE A 163 -16.65 43.31 -46.15
C ILE A 163 -15.95 44.37 -45.27
N LEU A 164 -15.79 44.12 -43.96
CA LEU A 164 -15.10 45.04 -43.07
C LEU A 164 -13.67 45.32 -43.59
N PRO A 165 -13.23 46.59 -43.63
CA PRO A 165 -11.87 46.94 -43.98
C PRO A 165 -10.86 46.31 -43.00
N GLY A 166 -9.65 45.99 -43.47
CA GLY A 166 -8.64 45.26 -42.68
C GLY A 166 -8.11 45.99 -41.44
N PHE A 167 -8.44 47.28 -41.26
CA PHE A 167 -8.10 48.07 -40.07
C PHE A 167 -9.26 48.20 -39.08
N VAL A 168 -10.45 47.64 -39.39
CA VAL A 168 -11.63 47.69 -38.53
C VAL A 168 -11.87 46.31 -37.92
N HIS A 169 -11.88 46.27 -36.60
CA HIS A 169 -12.02 45.05 -35.80
C HIS A 169 -13.30 45.12 -34.99
N LEU A 170 -14.14 44.09 -35.10
CA LEU A 170 -15.44 44.04 -34.44
C LEU A 170 -15.40 43.11 -33.22
N ILE A 171 -15.85 43.61 -32.08
CA ILE A 171 -16.12 42.77 -30.90
C ILE A 171 -17.62 42.78 -30.61
N ILE A 172 -18.20 41.60 -30.45
CA ILE A 172 -19.59 41.41 -30.04
C ILE A 172 -19.60 40.75 -28.66
N ALA A 173 -20.04 41.48 -27.64
CA ALA A 173 -20.32 40.93 -26.32
C ALA A 173 -21.82 40.62 -26.19
N SER A 174 -22.12 39.40 -25.74
CA SER A 174 -23.48 38.91 -25.62
C SER A 174 -23.62 37.94 -24.45
N ARG A 175 -24.85 37.76 -23.95
CA ARG A 175 -25.15 36.71 -22.95
C ARG A 175 -25.12 35.31 -23.54
N THR A 176 -25.55 35.19 -24.80
CA THR A 176 -25.62 33.96 -25.56
C THR A 176 -24.92 34.12 -26.90
N GLN A 177 -24.50 33.02 -27.50
CA GLN A 177 -23.90 33.06 -28.83
C GLN A 177 -24.93 33.60 -29.85
N PRO A 178 -24.59 34.62 -30.67
CA PRO A 178 -25.50 35.15 -31.68
C PRO A 178 -25.90 34.07 -32.70
N LYS A 179 -27.19 33.79 -32.81
CA LYS A 179 -27.73 32.66 -33.59
C LYS A 179 -27.71 32.94 -35.09
N ASN A 180 -27.96 34.19 -35.45
CA ASN A 180 -28.22 34.60 -36.84
C ASN A 180 -27.01 35.23 -37.54
N LEU A 181 -25.77 34.95 -37.15
CA LEU A 181 -24.56 35.54 -37.77
C LEU A 181 -23.70 34.55 -38.59
N MET A 182 -24.20 33.33 -38.87
CA MET A 182 -23.48 32.29 -39.62
C MET A 182 -22.04 32.03 -39.12
N LEU A 183 -21.85 32.10 -37.79
CA LEU A 183 -20.53 32.12 -37.16
C LEU A 183 -19.68 30.87 -37.48
N VAL A 184 -20.31 29.70 -37.67
CA VAL A 184 -19.61 28.46 -38.08
C VAL A 184 -18.88 28.62 -39.41
N ARG A 185 -19.47 29.34 -40.37
CA ARG A 185 -18.85 29.58 -41.68
C ARG A 185 -17.65 30.53 -41.58
N LEU A 186 -17.71 31.49 -40.66
CA LEU A 186 -16.61 32.41 -40.39
C LEU A 186 -15.49 31.71 -39.64
N LEU A 187 -15.82 30.79 -38.73
CA LEU A 187 -14.84 30.01 -37.98
C LEU A 187 -14.05 29.09 -38.92
N ALA A 188 -14.71 28.42 -39.87
CA ALA A 188 -14.05 27.62 -40.91
C ALA A 188 -13.10 28.44 -41.81
N LYS A 189 -13.26 29.77 -41.85
CA LYS A 189 -12.39 30.70 -42.58
C LYS A 189 -11.38 31.43 -41.70
N GLN A 190 -11.28 31.06 -40.41
CA GLN A 190 -10.44 31.73 -39.41
C GLN A 190 -10.71 33.25 -39.31
N LYS A 191 -11.96 33.66 -39.50
CA LYS A 191 -12.42 35.06 -39.41
C LYS A 191 -13.22 35.37 -38.15
N VAL A 192 -13.21 34.48 -37.15
CA VAL A 192 -13.88 34.73 -35.87
C VAL A 192 -13.24 33.91 -34.75
N SER A 193 -13.02 34.56 -33.62
CA SER A 193 -12.63 33.93 -32.35
C SER A 193 -13.76 34.02 -31.33
N PHE A 194 -13.75 33.13 -30.33
CA PHE A 194 -14.74 33.07 -29.27
C PHE A 194 -14.10 33.13 -27.88
N LEU A 195 -14.75 33.83 -26.96
CA LEU A 195 -14.51 33.71 -25.52
C LEU A 195 -15.80 33.25 -24.85
N SER A 196 -15.73 32.11 -24.15
CA SER A 196 -16.82 31.49 -23.41
C SER A 196 -16.72 31.83 -21.90
N PRO A 197 -17.70 31.40 -21.08
CA PRO A 197 -17.62 31.57 -19.63
C PRO A 197 -16.37 30.95 -19.00
N GLN A 198 -15.86 29.86 -19.58
CA GLN A 198 -14.71 29.13 -19.07
C GLN A 198 -13.43 29.97 -19.19
N GLU A 199 -13.18 30.61 -20.34
CA GLU A 199 -12.02 31.49 -20.48
C GLU A 199 -12.18 32.75 -19.61
N LEU A 200 -13.41 33.25 -19.44
CA LEU A 200 -13.69 34.45 -18.64
C LEU A 200 -13.64 34.21 -17.13
N ALA A 201 -13.81 32.98 -16.65
CA ALA A 201 -13.73 32.63 -15.24
C ALA A 201 -12.40 33.10 -14.64
N PHE A 202 -12.46 33.68 -13.44
CA PHE A 202 -11.26 34.11 -12.73
C PHE A 202 -10.47 32.89 -12.24
N THR A 203 -9.17 32.87 -12.55
CA THR A 203 -8.24 31.87 -11.99
C THR A 203 -7.93 32.18 -10.53
N GLU A 204 -7.44 31.20 -9.77
CA GLU A 204 -6.99 31.42 -8.38
C GLU A 204 -6.00 32.58 -8.27
N GLU A 205 -5.05 32.69 -9.22
CA GLU A 205 -4.10 33.80 -9.28
C GLU A 205 -4.79 35.15 -9.51
N GLU A 206 -5.74 35.22 -10.44
CA GLU A 206 -6.51 36.45 -10.72
C GLU A 206 -7.38 36.86 -9.52
N ILE A 207 -7.93 35.89 -8.77
CA ILE A 207 -8.64 36.15 -7.52
C ILE A 207 -7.67 36.70 -6.47
N GLY A 208 -6.48 36.11 -6.34
CA GLY A 208 -5.44 36.63 -5.45
C GLY A 208 -5.05 38.07 -5.77
N GLN A 209 -4.89 38.41 -7.05
CA GLN A 209 -4.62 39.77 -7.52
C GLN A 209 -5.78 40.73 -7.24
N LEU A 210 -7.02 40.28 -7.40
CA LEU A 210 -8.22 41.05 -7.05
C LEU A 210 -8.25 41.39 -5.56
N LEU A 211 -7.99 40.40 -4.71
CA LEU A 211 -7.96 40.55 -3.26
C LEU A 211 -6.85 41.51 -2.81
N ALA A 212 -5.65 41.35 -3.34
CA ALA A 212 -4.52 42.23 -3.03
C ALA A 212 -4.79 43.68 -3.47
N LYS A 213 -5.30 43.88 -4.70
CA LYS A 213 -5.45 45.22 -5.30
C LYS A 213 -6.62 46.02 -4.72
N PHE A 214 -7.75 45.38 -4.42
CA PHE A 214 -8.99 46.10 -4.07
C PHE A 214 -9.45 45.89 -2.62
N TYR A 215 -8.96 44.85 -1.94
CA TYR A 215 -9.38 44.49 -0.59
C TYR A 215 -8.24 44.54 0.45
N ASP A 216 -6.99 44.72 0.03
CA ASP A 216 -5.81 44.92 0.89
C ASP A 216 -5.59 43.76 1.89
N ILE A 217 -5.68 42.52 1.39
CA ILE A 217 -5.55 41.29 2.18
C ILE A 217 -4.08 40.82 2.19
N GLU A 218 -3.50 40.62 3.38
CA GLU A 218 -2.09 40.22 3.56
C GLU A 218 -1.76 38.79 3.06
N GLN A 219 -2.71 37.85 3.13
CA GLN A 219 -2.55 36.46 2.65
C GLN A 219 -3.65 36.09 1.63
N PRO A 220 -3.59 36.61 0.41
CA PRO A 220 -4.66 36.45 -0.56
C PRO A 220 -4.76 35.01 -1.10
N GLU A 221 -3.71 34.18 -1.03
CA GLU A 221 -3.67 32.87 -1.71
C GLU A 221 -4.66 31.86 -1.10
N LYS A 222 -4.72 31.76 0.23
CA LYS A 222 -5.61 30.80 0.92
C LYS A 222 -7.09 31.14 0.69
N LEU A 223 -7.41 32.43 0.74
CA LEU A 223 -8.77 32.91 0.50
C LEU A 223 -9.13 32.80 -0.99
N ALA A 224 -8.18 33.04 -1.88
CA ALA A 224 -8.37 32.88 -3.33
C ALA A 224 -8.73 31.44 -3.71
N ALA A 225 -8.01 30.44 -3.19
CA ALA A 225 -8.33 29.03 -3.41
C ALA A 225 -9.71 28.67 -2.86
N THR A 226 -10.06 29.19 -1.67
CA THR A 226 -11.38 28.98 -1.06
C THR A 226 -12.49 29.59 -1.92
N LEU A 227 -12.33 30.85 -2.35
CA LEU A 227 -13.31 31.54 -3.19
C LEU A 227 -13.42 30.91 -4.57
N ALA A 228 -12.31 30.48 -5.18
CA ALA A 228 -12.31 29.77 -6.45
C ALA A 228 -13.11 28.46 -6.35
N GLY A 229 -12.92 27.68 -5.28
CA GLY A 229 -13.63 26.43 -5.06
C GLY A 229 -15.14 26.62 -4.90
N TYR A 230 -15.59 27.72 -4.29
CA TYR A 230 -17.01 28.03 -4.21
C TYR A 230 -17.53 28.63 -5.52
N SER A 231 -16.87 29.63 -6.09
CA SER A 231 -17.40 30.43 -7.19
C SER A 231 -17.09 29.92 -8.59
N GLU A 232 -16.20 28.93 -8.72
CA GLU A 232 -15.63 28.47 -10.00
C GLU A 232 -15.19 29.66 -10.88
N GLY A 233 -14.62 30.70 -10.25
CA GLY A 233 -14.18 31.92 -10.93
C GLY A 233 -15.29 32.90 -11.37
N TRP A 234 -16.56 32.71 -11.00
CA TRP A 234 -17.63 33.67 -11.30
C TRP A 234 -17.50 34.97 -10.47
N ILE A 235 -17.10 36.06 -11.13
CA ILE A 235 -16.75 37.32 -10.46
C ILE A 235 -17.89 37.97 -9.67
N THR A 236 -19.14 37.90 -10.13
CA THR A 236 -20.26 38.44 -9.34
C THR A 236 -20.46 37.66 -8.03
N ALA A 237 -20.33 36.33 -8.05
CA ALA A 237 -20.36 35.56 -6.80
C ALA A 237 -19.22 35.96 -5.86
N ILE A 238 -18.00 36.11 -6.39
CA ILE A 238 -16.84 36.54 -5.60
C ILE A 238 -17.11 37.89 -4.93
N ILE A 239 -17.60 38.88 -5.69
CA ILE A 239 -17.89 40.23 -5.18
C ILE A 239 -19.00 40.20 -4.11
N LEU A 240 -20.08 39.45 -4.33
CA LEU A 240 -21.19 39.36 -3.37
C LEU A 240 -20.78 38.66 -2.07
N LEU A 241 -20.01 37.57 -2.18
CA LEU A 241 -19.45 36.87 -1.02
C LEU A 241 -18.50 37.75 -0.21
N LEU A 242 -17.72 38.62 -0.86
CA LEU A 242 -16.82 39.58 -0.20
C LEU A 242 -17.57 40.76 0.45
N ASN A 243 -18.61 41.28 -0.18
CA ASN A 243 -19.30 42.49 0.26
C ASN A 243 -20.30 42.28 1.40
N ALA A 244 -20.77 41.05 1.63
CA ALA A 244 -21.70 40.75 2.72
C ALA A 244 -21.10 40.79 4.14
N GLN A 245 -19.78 40.98 4.23
CA GLN A 245 -19.03 41.12 5.49
C GLN A 245 -19.09 42.55 6.08
N GLY A 246 -20.08 43.37 5.73
CA GLY A 246 -20.30 44.71 6.33
C GLY A 246 -19.24 45.77 6.00
N SER A 247 -18.33 45.48 5.07
CA SER A 247 -17.31 46.43 4.63
C SER A 247 -17.85 47.32 3.52
N THR A 248 -18.78 48.22 3.87
CA THR A 248 -18.79 49.50 3.16
C THR A 248 -17.40 50.13 3.29
N ARG A 249 -16.99 50.95 2.31
CA ARG A 249 -15.70 51.66 2.24
C ARG A 249 -15.29 52.50 3.49
N LEU A 250 -16.01 52.39 4.61
CA LEU A 250 -15.95 53.27 5.79
C LEU A 250 -15.35 52.65 7.07
N ASN A 251 -15.11 51.34 7.18
CA ASN A 251 -14.53 50.74 8.39
C ASN A 251 -13.12 50.17 8.17
N TRP A 252 -12.11 51.02 8.39
CA TRP A 252 -10.69 50.77 8.13
C TRP A 252 -9.94 50.10 9.30
N ALA A 253 -10.55 49.97 10.49
CA ALA A 253 -9.84 49.65 11.73
C ALA A 253 -9.93 48.19 12.23
N ALA A 254 -10.68 47.29 11.55
CA ALA A 254 -10.96 45.94 12.07
C ALA A 254 -10.43 44.77 11.22
N ARG A 255 -9.42 45.00 10.36
CA ARG A 255 -9.05 44.06 9.27
C ARG A 255 -8.05 42.95 9.60
N ASN A 256 -7.34 42.97 10.73
CA ASN A 256 -6.19 42.07 10.93
C ASN A 256 -6.47 40.77 11.71
N GLN A 257 -7.71 40.45 12.08
CA GLN A 257 -8.00 39.21 12.85
C GLN A 257 -9.32 38.48 12.54
N VAL A 258 -10.08 38.89 11.52
CA VAL A 258 -11.28 38.13 11.13
C VAL A 258 -10.87 37.14 10.04
N GLU A 259 -10.92 35.84 10.35
CA GLU A 259 -10.91 34.80 9.32
C GLU A 259 -12.06 35.10 8.34
N LEU A 260 -11.73 35.67 7.18
CA LEU A 260 -12.69 35.93 6.11
C LEU A 260 -13.14 34.58 5.55
N ARG A 261 -14.20 34.01 6.12
CA ARG A 261 -14.94 32.89 5.55
C ARG A 261 -16.18 33.43 4.82
N PRO A 262 -16.66 32.78 3.76
CA PRO A 262 -17.99 33.05 3.20
C PRO A 262 -19.03 33.01 4.34
N THR A 263 -19.73 34.11 4.60
CA THR A 263 -20.78 34.19 5.63
C THR A 263 -22.12 33.74 5.09
N GLU A 264 -23.02 33.31 5.96
CA GLU A 264 -24.42 33.05 5.59
C GLU A 264 -25.04 34.29 4.90
N LEU A 265 -24.77 35.50 5.40
CA LEU A 265 -25.18 36.76 4.74
C LEU A 265 -24.64 36.91 3.30
N GLY A 266 -23.43 36.40 3.02
CA GLY A 266 -22.86 36.41 1.67
C GLY A 266 -23.56 35.46 0.73
N PHE A 267 -23.92 34.29 1.23
CA PHE A 267 -24.75 33.36 0.47
C PHE A 267 -26.19 33.86 0.32
N GLU A 268 -26.77 34.53 1.31
CA GLU A 268 -28.09 35.16 1.21
C GLU A 268 -28.13 36.22 0.10
N ALA A 269 -27.21 37.19 0.12
CA ALA A 269 -27.14 38.22 -0.93
C ALA A 269 -26.89 37.63 -2.33
N LEU A 270 -26.08 36.58 -2.42
CA LEU A 270 -25.87 35.84 -3.67
C LEU A 270 -27.13 35.10 -4.13
N PHE A 271 -27.85 34.46 -3.21
CA PHE A 271 -29.07 33.72 -3.50
C PHE A 271 -30.21 34.66 -3.87
N ASP A 272 -30.29 35.85 -3.26
CA ASP A 272 -31.23 36.91 -3.65
C ASP A 272 -30.96 37.41 -5.07
N TYR A 273 -29.69 37.62 -5.42
CA TYR A 273 -29.30 37.95 -6.79
C TYR A 273 -29.69 36.83 -7.77
N LEU A 274 -29.37 35.56 -7.46
CA LEU A 274 -29.74 34.42 -8.30
C LEU A 274 -31.27 34.27 -8.41
N ALA A 275 -32.01 34.58 -7.36
CA ALA A 275 -33.47 34.57 -7.38
C ALA A 275 -34.01 35.63 -8.35
N LEU A 276 -33.69 36.90 -8.13
CA LEU A 276 -34.27 38.04 -8.86
C LEU A 276 -33.79 38.13 -10.31
N GLU A 277 -32.49 38.00 -10.55
CA GLU A 277 -31.89 38.27 -11.86
C GLU A 277 -31.92 37.06 -12.79
N VAL A 278 -31.96 35.85 -12.22
CA VAL A 278 -31.81 34.60 -12.98
C VAL A 278 -33.06 33.73 -12.88
N PHE A 279 -33.47 33.35 -11.69
CA PHE A 279 -34.48 32.29 -11.47
C PHE A 279 -35.92 32.76 -11.72
N GLU A 280 -36.32 33.92 -11.19
CA GLU A 280 -37.68 34.45 -11.29
C GLU A 280 -38.07 34.82 -12.73
N ASN A 281 -37.08 35.11 -13.58
CA ASN A 281 -37.28 35.43 -15.00
C ASN A 281 -37.51 34.19 -15.89
N LEU A 282 -37.45 32.97 -15.33
CA LEU A 282 -37.66 31.72 -16.06
C LEU A 282 -39.13 31.30 -16.08
N GLU A 283 -39.53 30.53 -17.10
CA GLU A 283 -40.87 29.93 -17.15
C GLU A 283 -41.10 28.97 -15.95
N PRO A 284 -42.31 28.91 -15.36
CA PRO A 284 -42.60 28.08 -14.19
C PRO A 284 -42.24 26.59 -14.36
N GLY A 285 -42.39 26.04 -15.56
CA GLY A 285 -42.01 24.65 -15.86
C GLY A 285 -40.50 24.41 -15.71
N LEU A 286 -39.69 25.38 -16.15
CA LEU A 286 -38.23 25.32 -16.08
C LEU A 286 -37.71 25.56 -14.66
N GLN A 287 -38.35 26.45 -13.89
CA GLN A 287 -38.07 26.65 -12.47
C GLN A 287 -38.25 25.34 -11.69
N ASN A 288 -39.39 24.66 -11.88
CA ASN A 288 -39.67 23.39 -11.22
C ASN A 288 -38.69 22.27 -11.64
N PHE A 289 -38.31 22.24 -12.93
CA PHE A 289 -37.27 21.34 -13.41
C PHE A 289 -35.96 21.56 -12.65
N LEU A 290 -35.42 22.78 -12.69
CA LEU A 290 -34.15 23.14 -12.05
C LEU A 290 -34.10 22.75 -10.57
N VAL A 291 -35.13 23.13 -9.81
CA VAL A 291 -35.19 22.91 -8.36
C VAL A 291 -35.21 21.42 -8.03
N LYS A 292 -35.96 20.61 -8.78
CA LYS A 292 -36.04 19.16 -8.55
C LYS A 292 -34.77 18.44 -8.97
N SER A 293 -34.25 18.73 -10.17
CA SER A 293 -33.09 18.01 -10.69
C SER A 293 -31.78 18.39 -10.00
N ALA A 294 -31.75 19.48 -9.22
CA ALA A 294 -30.57 19.88 -8.44
C ALA A 294 -30.10 18.88 -7.39
N VAL A 295 -30.91 17.87 -7.04
CA VAL A 295 -30.48 16.78 -6.14
C VAL A 295 -29.53 15.79 -6.81
N LEU A 296 -29.49 15.75 -8.15
CA LEU A 296 -28.68 14.81 -8.92
C LEU A 296 -27.30 15.40 -9.24
N THR A 297 -26.27 14.58 -9.14
CA THR A 297 -24.89 14.96 -9.54
C THR A 297 -24.75 15.07 -11.05
N TRP A 298 -25.31 14.10 -11.78
CA TRP A 298 -25.28 14.05 -13.24
C TRP A 298 -26.70 14.09 -13.81
N LEU A 299 -26.92 15.05 -14.72
CA LEU A 299 -28.21 15.31 -15.33
C LEU A 299 -28.26 14.67 -16.71
N THR A 300 -28.84 13.47 -16.80
CA THR A 300 -29.28 12.88 -18.07
C THR A 300 -30.80 13.02 -18.21
N PRO A 301 -31.36 13.09 -19.42
CA PRO A 301 -32.81 13.09 -19.62
C PRO A 301 -33.52 11.96 -18.86
N GLU A 302 -32.91 10.78 -18.83
CA GLU A 302 -33.42 9.56 -18.22
C GLU A 302 -33.42 9.65 -16.67
N ASN A 303 -32.29 10.04 -16.07
CA ASN A 303 -32.19 10.16 -14.61
C ASN A 303 -33.05 11.31 -14.09
N CYS A 304 -33.10 12.43 -14.82
CA CYS A 304 -34.00 13.53 -14.50
C CYS A 304 -35.45 13.04 -14.50
N ALA A 305 -35.89 12.34 -15.54
CA ALA A 305 -37.28 11.88 -15.66
C ALA A 305 -37.75 11.01 -14.47
N ASN A 306 -36.84 10.29 -13.82
CA ASN A 306 -37.14 9.44 -12.67
C ASN A 306 -37.54 10.24 -11.41
N LEU A 307 -37.30 11.54 -11.37
CA LEU A 307 -37.75 12.41 -10.27
C LEU A 307 -39.24 12.73 -10.34
N TRP A 308 -39.91 12.52 -11.48
CA TRP A 308 -41.33 12.81 -11.69
C TRP A 308 -42.21 11.55 -11.60
N ASP A 309 -43.46 11.74 -11.15
CA ASP A 309 -44.47 10.68 -11.02
C ASP A 309 -45.52 10.79 -12.12
N GLU A 310 -45.10 10.63 -13.38
CA GLU A 310 -46.02 10.72 -14.51
C GLU A 310 -46.11 9.36 -15.22
N GLN A 311 -47.34 8.95 -15.56
CA GLN A 311 -47.63 7.66 -16.21
C GLN A 311 -46.95 7.51 -17.57
N ASN A 312 -46.66 8.61 -18.27
CA ASN A 312 -45.99 8.58 -19.57
C ASN A 312 -44.51 8.99 -19.45
N ARG A 313 -43.67 8.04 -19.05
CA ARG A 313 -42.23 8.23 -18.86
C ARG A 313 -41.52 8.77 -20.12
N ALA A 314 -41.91 8.31 -21.31
CA ALA A 314 -41.30 8.77 -22.56
C ALA A 314 -41.53 10.27 -22.81
N ALA A 315 -42.72 10.78 -22.48
CA ALA A 315 -43.02 12.21 -22.59
C ALA A 315 -42.22 13.07 -21.59
N VAL A 316 -41.97 12.55 -20.39
CA VAL A 316 -41.14 13.25 -19.38
C VAL A 316 -39.68 13.32 -19.81
N ILE A 317 -39.13 12.23 -20.36
CA ILE A 317 -37.75 12.20 -20.87
C ILE A 317 -37.57 13.26 -21.96
N GLU A 318 -38.50 13.36 -22.92
CA GLU A 318 -38.44 14.38 -23.97
C GLU A 318 -38.57 15.80 -23.42
N ARG A 319 -39.40 16.02 -22.39
CA ARG A 319 -39.50 17.30 -21.69
C ARG A 319 -38.19 17.67 -20.98
N CYS A 320 -37.56 16.72 -20.28
CA CYS A 320 -36.27 16.92 -19.62
C CYS A 320 -35.16 17.20 -20.64
N ARG A 321 -35.14 16.47 -21.77
CA ARG A 321 -34.22 16.71 -22.89
C ARG A 321 -34.38 18.13 -23.44
N HIS A 322 -35.61 18.57 -23.63
CA HIS A 322 -35.92 19.94 -24.07
C HIS A 322 -35.39 20.99 -23.08
N TYR A 323 -35.64 20.82 -21.78
CA TYR A 323 -35.16 21.75 -20.75
C TYR A 323 -33.63 21.78 -20.65
N LEU A 324 -32.95 20.63 -20.64
CA LEU A 324 -31.47 20.60 -20.62
C LEU A 324 -30.88 21.29 -21.85
N HIS A 325 -31.46 21.08 -23.03
CA HIS A 325 -31.03 21.77 -24.25
C HIS A 325 -31.28 23.29 -24.16
N GLN A 326 -32.44 23.70 -23.65
CA GLN A 326 -32.78 25.11 -23.45
C GLN A 326 -31.78 25.78 -22.50
N LEU A 327 -31.53 25.19 -21.33
CA LEU A 327 -30.57 25.68 -20.32
C LEU A 327 -29.17 25.85 -20.90
N ASN A 328 -28.71 24.87 -21.69
CA ASN A 328 -27.40 24.93 -22.33
C ASN A 328 -27.34 26.05 -23.38
N SER A 329 -28.43 26.25 -24.15
CA SER A 329 -28.49 27.29 -25.18
C SER A 329 -28.49 28.71 -24.64
N ILE A 330 -28.95 28.91 -23.40
CA ILE A 330 -28.95 30.21 -22.70
C ILE A 330 -27.77 30.36 -21.72
N ASN A 331 -26.86 29.39 -21.67
CA ASN A 331 -25.73 29.32 -20.74
C ASN A 331 -26.15 29.42 -19.26
N LEU A 332 -27.25 28.80 -18.84
CA LEU A 332 -27.76 28.91 -17.46
C LEU A 332 -26.98 28.02 -16.48
N PHE A 333 -25.74 28.38 -16.17
CA PHE A 333 -24.92 27.76 -15.12
C PHE A 333 -24.88 26.23 -15.17
N ILE A 334 -24.88 25.66 -16.38
CA ILE A 334 -24.67 24.23 -16.59
C ILE A 334 -23.49 24.00 -17.53
N THR A 335 -22.76 22.92 -17.27
CA THR A 335 -21.72 22.41 -18.16
C THR A 335 -22.17 21.12 -18.82
N ARG A 336 -21.86 20.98 -20.10
CA ARG A 336 -22.17 19.79 -20.89
C ARG A 336 -20.94 18.89 -20.97
N HIS A 337 -21.16 17.60 -20.71
CA HIS A 337 -20.14 16.54 -20.76
C HIS A 337 -20.62 15.42 -21.69
N GLN A 338 -19.66 14.73 -22.31
CA GLN A 338 -19.93 13.54 -23.11
C GLN A 338 -19.49 12.31 -22.32
N LEU A 339 -20.42 11.40 -22.07
CA LEU A 339 -20.16 10.15 -21.37
C LEU A 339 -19.48 9.14 -22.30
N GLU A 340 -18.82 8.12 -21.73
CA GLU A 340 -18.11 7.08 -22.49
C GLU A 340 -19.01 6.30 -23.45
N ASN A 341 -20.29 6.17 -23.11
CA ASN A 341 -21.32 5.53 -23.94
C ASN A 341 -21.82 6.42 -25.10
N GLY A 342 -21.29 7.65 -25.22
CA GLY A 342 -21.66 8.64 -26.23
C GLY A 342 -22.83 9.56 -25.85
N ASP A 343 -23.49 9.30 -24.71
CA ASP A 343 -24.61 10.11 -24.24
C ASP A 343 -24.15 11.46 -23.68
N LEU A 344 -25.09 12.41 -23.64
CA LEU A 344 -24.84 13.74 -23.11
C LEU A 344 -25.32 13.83 -21.67
N ALA A 345 -24.40 14.18 -20.77
CA ALA A 345 -24.70 14.52 -19.39
C ALA A 345 -24.46 16.00 -19.14
N TYR A 346 -25.21 16.56 -18.21
CA TYR A 346 -25.03 17.94 -17.76
C TYR A 346 -24.76 17.97 -16.26
N GLN A 347 -24.12 19.04 -15.81
CA GLN A 347 -23.87 19.29 -14.39
C GLN A 347 -24.16 20.76 -14.10
N TYR A 348 -24.81 21.02 -12.96
CA TYR A 348 -24.94 22.38 -12.45
C TYR A 348 -23.60 22.89 -11.94
N HIS A 349 -23.32 24.16 -12.18
CA HIS A 349 -22.32 24.89 -11.44
C HIS A 349 -22.63 24.80 -9.93
N ASN A 350 -21.62 24.58 -9.09
CA ASN A 350 -21.77 24.22 -7.68
C ASN A 350 -22.65 25.20 -6.88
N LEU A 351 -22.39 26.52 -6.98
CA LEU A 351 -23.23 27.55 -6.33
C LEU A 351 -24.68 27.53 -6.80
N PHE A 352 -24.89 27.34 -8.09
CA PHE A 352 -26.23 27.33 -8.65
C PHE A 352 -26.98 26.08 -8.19
N GLY A 353 -26.33 24.91 -8.17
CA GLY A 353 -26.88 23.69 -7.57
C GLY A 353 -27.26 23.88 -6.10
N ARG A 354 -26.38 24.50 -5.29
CA ARG A 354 -26.68 24.81 -3.88
C ARG A 354 -27.86 25.76 -3.70
N PHE A 355 -27.92 26.82 -4.51
CA PHE A 355 -29.07 27.72 -4.54
C PHE A 355 -30.38 26.97 -4.84
N LEU A 356 -30.37 26.13 -5.88
CA LEU A 356 -31.55 25.35 -6.27
C LEU A 356 -31.98 24.35 -5.19
N GLN A 357 -31.04 23.67 -4.53
CA GLN A 357 -31.34 22.79 -3.40
C GLN A 357 -31.92 23.58 -2.21
N ALA A 358 -31.43 24.79 -1.94
CA ALA A 358 -32.01 25.67 -0.92
C ALA A 358 -33.44 26.10 -1.27
N GLN A 359 -33.74 26.34 -2.56
CA GLN A 359 -35.12 26.60 -3.02
C GLN A 359 -36.01 25.37 -2.85
N LEU A 360 -35.51 24.16 -3.17
CA LEU A 360 -36.26 22.92 -2.97
C LEU A 360 -36.62 22.72 -1.50
N LYS A 361 -35.66 23.02 -0.60
CA LYS A 361 -35.83 22.86 0.85
C LYS A 361 -36.91 23.77 1.45
N LYS A 362 -37.33 24.84 0.76
CA LYS A 362 -38.48 25.67 1.18
C LYS A 362 -39.79 24.89 1.17
N ASP A 363 -39.94 23.92 0.26
CA ASP A 363 -41.01 22.93 0.28
C ASP A 363 -40.46 21.60 0.84
N PHE A 364 -40.51 21.46 2.17
CA PHE A 364 -39.94 20.29 2.85
C PHE A 364 -40.63 18.97 2.46
N ALA A 365 -41.88 19.00 1.99
CA ALA A 365 -42.58 17.80 1.54
C ALA A 365 -42.04 17.34 0.18
N GLU A 366 -41.89 18.26 -0.77
CA GLU A 366 -41.33 17.96 -2.08
C GLU A 366 -39.84 17.63 -1.97
N TYR A 367 -39.08 18.33 -1.13
CA TYR A 367 -37.67 18.04 -0.83
C TYR A 367 -37.45 16.56 -0.46
N ARG A 368 -38.20 16.06 0.52
CA ARG A 368 -38.10 14.65 0.95
C ARG A 368 -38.47 13.68 -0.17
N LYS A 369 -39.55 13.97 -0.90
CA LYS A 369 -40.02 13.14 -2.02
C LYS A 369 -39.00 13.04 -3.15
N THR A 370 -38.38 14.17 -3.51
CA THR A 370 -37.38 14.24 -4.58
C THR A 370 -36.10 13.51 -4.19
N HIS A 371 -35.60 13.70 -2.95
CA HIS A 371 -34.46 12.94 -2.45
C HIS A 371 -34.74 11.43 -2.36
N TYR A 372 -35.95 11.03 -1.95
CA TYR A 372 -36.32 9.62 -1.94
C TYR A 372 -36.24 8.98 -3.35
N ARG A 373 -36.66 9.72 -4.39
CA ARG A 373 -36.56 9.24 -5.77
C ARG A 373 -35.13 9.19 -6.26
N ALA A 374 -34.34 10.22 -5.95
CA ALA A 374 -32.92 10.23 -6.28
C ALA A 374 -32.20 9.02 -5.67
N ALA A 375 -32.53 8.65 -4.43
CA ALA A 375 -31.98 7.44 -3.81
C ALA A 375 -32.28 6.16 -4.62
N LEU A 376 -33.51 6.01 -5.14
CA LEU A 376 -33.86 4.87 -5.97
C LEU A 376 -33.08 4.84 -7.29
N VAL A 377 -32.88 6.01 -7.91
CA VAL A 377 -32.09 6.13 -9.15
C VAL A 377 -30.64 5.74 -8.91
N GLU A 378 -30.03 6.24 -7.83
CA GLU A 378 -28.64 5.90 -7.49
C GLU A 378 -28.49 4.42 -7.13
N GLN A 379 -29.49 3.82 -6.47
CA GLN A 379 -29.49 2.39 -6.16
C GLN A 379 -29.59 1.53 -7.43
N GLU A 380 -30.44 1.89 -8.40
CA GLU A 380 -30.50 1.22 -9.71
C GLU A 380 -29.19 1.34 -10.49
N ALA A 381 -28.48 2.46 -10.33
CA ALA A 381 -27.16 2.68 -10.94
C ALA A 381 -26.00 1.96 -10.20
N GLY A 382 -26.27 1.34 -9.05
CA GLY A 382 -25.24 0.68 -8.21
C GLY A 382 -24.45 1.64 -7.31
N ASN A 383 -24.81 2.92 -7.27
CA ASN A 383 -24.17 3.97 -6.47
C ASN A 383 -24.74 3.99 -5.03
N ASN A 384 -24.59 2.88 -4.31
CA ASN A 384 -25.22 2.69 -3.00
C ASN A 384 -24.82 3.74 -1.95
N VAL A 385 -23.64 4.35 -2.06
CA VAL A 385 -23.19 5.43 -1.16
C VAL A 385 -24.07 6.69 -1.31
N GLU A 386 -24.31 7.12 -2.55
CA GLU A 386 -25.16 8.29 -2.83
C GLU A 386 -26.62 7.99 -2.50
N ALA A 387 -27.06 6.75 -2.72
CA ALA A 387 -28.38 6.31 -2.29
C ALA A 387 -28.57 6.43 -0.76
N VAL A 388 -27.57 6.04 0.05
CA VAL A 388 -27.62 6.24 1.52
C VAL A 388 -27.74 7.72 1.88
N ARG A 389 -26.96 8.60 1.25
CA ARG A 389 -27.02 10.05 1.49
C ARG A 389 -28.40 10.62 1.18
N HIS A 390 -28.95 10.28 0.02
CA HIS A 390 -30.28 10.70 -0.39
C HIS A 390 -31.39 10.17 0.52
N LEU A 391 -31.29 8.93 1.04
CA LEU A 391 -32.25 8.41 2.03
C LEU A 391 -32.16 9.17 3.36
N GLY A 392 -30.96 9.61 3.75
CA GLY A 392 -30.75 10.50 4.89
C GLY A 392 -31.51 11.82 4.74
N GLU A 393 -31.31 12.52 3.62
CA GLU A 393 -31.99 13.79 3.31
C GLU A 393 -33.51 13.63 3.09
N ALA A 394 -33.94 12.47 2.59
CA ALA A 394 -35.35 12.14 2.48
C ALA A 394 -36.05 11.95 3.84
N GLY A 395 -35.29 11.85 4.93
CA GLY A 395 -35.82 11.55 6.26
C GLY A 395 -36.29 10.10 6.41
N GLU A 396 -35.63 9.16 5.72
CA GLU A 396 -35.93 7.72 5.72
C GLU A 396 -34.78 6.93 6.38
N PRO A 397 -34.49 7.16 7.67
CA PRO A 397 -33.29 6.63 8.32
C PRO A 397 -33.27 5.10 8.36
N LEU A 398 -34.43 4.45 8.42
CA LEU A 398 -34.55 2.98 8.44
C LEU A 398 -33.99 2.35 7.16
N LYS A 399 -34.38 2.91 6.00
CA LYS A 399 -33.93 2.43 4.70
C LYS A 399 -32.46 2.75 4.49
N ALA A 400 -32.03 3.94 4.93
CA ALA A 400 -30.62 4.34 4.86
C ALA A 400 -29.73 3.40 5.68
N ILE A 401 -30.13 3.07 6.92
CA ILE A 401 -29.41 2.13 7.80
C ILE A 401 -29.38 0.72 7.20
N SER A 402 -30.50 0.26 6.61
CA SER A 402 -30.55 -1.05 5.94
C SER A 402 -29.55 -1.14 4.79
N LEU A 403 -29.57 -0.16 3.88
CA LEU A 403 -28.65 -0.12 2.74
C LEU A 403 -27.20 0.05 3.19
N LEU A 404 -26.96 0.88 4.22
CA LEU A 404 -25.64 1.08 4.81
C LEU A 404 -25.08 -0.23 5.37
N ASN A 405 -25.91 -1.06 6.00
CA ASN A 405 -25.51 -2.37 6.52
C ASN A 405 -25.10 -3.34 5.39
N GLU A 406 -25.81 -3.33 4.25
CA GLU A 406 -25.47 -4.16 3.09
C GLU A 406 -24.10 -3.79 2.50
N ILE A 407 -23.75 -2.51 2.48
CA ILE A 407 -22.47 -2.03 1.93
C ILE A 407 -21.34 -1.91 2.96
N ALA A 408 -21.63 -1.98 4.26
CA ALA A 408 -20.64 -1.77 5.30
C ALA A 408 -19.46 -2.77 5.20
N GLN A 409 -19.75 -4.04 4.89
CA GLN A 409 -18.70 -5.07 4.78
C GLN A 409 -17.77 -4.82 3.58
N SER A 410 -18.30 -4.39 2.44
CA SER A 410 -17.49 -4.13 1.24
C SER A 410 -16.65 -2.85 1.41
N LEU A 411 -17.23 -1.79 1.97
CA LEU A 411 -16.51 -0.56 2.31
C LEU A 411 -15.38 -0.83 3.32
N TYR A 412 -15.64 -1.70 4.29
CA TYR A 412 -14.63 -2.13 5.25
C TYR A 412 -13.50 -2.93 4.59
N ALA A 413 -13.83 -3.94 3.77
CA ALA A 413 -12.83 -4.74 3.06
C ALA A 413 -11.96 -3.88 2.12
N ALA A 414 -12.52 -2.82 1.56
CA ALA A 414 -11.82 -1.84 0.72
C ALA A 414 -11.07 -0.75 1.52
N GLY A 415 -11.02 -0.82 2.85
CA GLY A 415 -10.34 0.17 3.71
C GLY A 415 -11.01 1.54 3.78
N ARG A 416 -12.24 1.69 3.30
CA ARG A 416 -12.98 2.97 3.25
C ARG A 416 -13.74 3.26 4.55
N THR A 417 -13.10 3.07 5.70
CA THR A 417 -13.71 3.24 7.03
C THR A 417 -14.09 4.69 7.34
N GLY A 418 -13.33 5.67 6.83
CA GLY A 418 -13.65 7.10 6.97
C GLY A 418 -14.97 7.49 6.31
N LEU A 419 -15.24 6.99 5.10
CA LEU A 419 -16.52 7.20 4.41
C LEU A 419 -17.68 6.55 5.18
N LEU A 420 -17.47 5.36 5.73
CA LEU A 420 -18.49 4.68 6.54
C LEU A 420 -18.83 5.48 7.82
N ALA A 421 -17.83 6.09 8.46
CA ALA A 421 -18.04 6.97 9.61
C ALA A 421 -18.79 8.26 9.21
N GLU A 422 -18.42 8.89 8.10
CA GLU A 422 -19.10 10.08 7.58
C GLU A 422 -20.59 9.81 7.30
N LEU A 423 -20.91 8.72 6.60
CA LEU A 423 -22.28 8.32 6.31
C LEU A 423 -23.08 8.09 7.61
N LEU A 424 -22.45 7.53 8.64
CA LEU A 424 -23.11 7.30 9.94
C LEU A 424 -23.38 8.59 10.71
N GLU A 425 -22.49 9.58 10.63
CA GLU A 425 -22.68 10.89 11.26
C GLU A 425 -23.77 11.71 10.58
N GLN A 426 -23.95 11.53 9.26
CA GLN A 426 -24.99 12.20 8.48
C GLN A 426 -26.40 11.64 8.73
N LEU A 427 -26.52 10.43 9.27
CA LEU A 427 -27.82 9.85 9.57
C LEU A 427 -28.39 10.42 10.88
N PRO A 428 -29.71 10.74 10.94
CA PRO A 428 -30.36 11.21 12.16
C PRO A 428 -30.08 10.27 13.34
N GLN A 429 -29.92 10.81 14.55
CA GLN A 429 -29.77 10.00 15.76
C GLN A 429 -31.07 9.25 16.07
N VAL A 430 -31.26 8.08 15.46
CA VAL A 430 -32.34 7.16 15.80
C VAL A 430 -31.98 6.42 17.09
N GLU A 431 -32.99 6.10 17.92
CA GLU A 431 -32.80 5.28 19.13
C GLU A 431 -32.10 3.97 18.75
N GLN A 432 -30.88 3.80 19.28
CA GLN A 432 -29.90 2.83 18.79
C GLN A 432 -30.29 1.37 19.08
N GLU A 433 -31.23 1.15 20.01
CA GLU A 433 -31.67 -0.17 20.46
C GLU A 433 -32.56 -0.88 19.43
N ASP A 434 -33.25 -0.14 18.56
CA ASP A 434 -34.11 -0.70 17.51
C ASP A 434 -33.33 -1.14 16.26
N PHE A 435 -32.04 -0.77 16.15
CA PHE A 435 -31.18 -1.03 14.99
C PHE A 435 -29.90 -1.78 15.39
N PRO A 436 -29.99 -3.09 15.73
CA PRO A 436 -28.84 -3.84 16.23
C PRO A 436 -27.68 -3.95 15.23
N HIS A 437 -27.95 -3.84 13.93
CA HIS A 437 -26.92 -3.74 12.87
C HIS A 437 -26.05 -2.49 13.00
N LEU A 438 -26.66 -1.35 13.33
CA LEU A 438 -25.95 -0.09 13.53
C LEU A 438 -24.97 -0.16 14.70
N LEU A 439 -25.36 -0.84 15.78
CA LEU A 439 -24.50 -1.06 16.95
C LEU A 439 -23.28 -1.90 16.59
N ASN A 440 -23.43 -2.91 15.74
CA ASN A 440 -22.32 -3.74 15.26
C ASN A 440 -21.35 -2.93 14.38
N VAL A 441 -21.86 -2.14 13.42
CA VAL A 441 -21.02 -1.27 12.58
C VAL A 441 -20.26 -0.23 13.44
N LYS A 442 -20.92 0.40 14.41
CA LYS A 442 -20.28 1.32 15.35
C LYS A 442 -19.21 0.65 16.21
N ALA A 443 -19.48 -0.55 16.71
CA ALA A 443 -18.49 -1.32 17.48
C ALA A 443 -17.22 -1.56 16.66
N ARG A 444 -17.38 -1.90 15.38
CA ARG A 444 -16.27 -2.13 14.46
C ARG A 444 -15.49 -0.86 14.13
N LEU A 445 -16.15 0.28 13.95
CA LEU A 445 -15.48 1.57 13.76
C LEU A 445 -14.67 2.01 14.99
N LEU A 446 -15.24 1.85 16.20
CA LEU A 446 -14.54 2.14 17.45
C LEU A 446 -13.30 1.26 17.63
N LEU A 447 -13.38 0.01 17.19
CA LEU A 447 -12.24 -0.92 17.19
C LEU A 447 -11.12 -0.44 16.26
N GLU A 448 -11.42 0.07 15.07
CA GLU A 448 -10.41 0.67 14.16
C GLU A 448 -9.83 1.97 14.71
N GLN A 449 -10.61 2.73 15.48
CA GLN A 449 -10.13 3.92 16.19
C GLN A 449 -9.29 3.58 17.44
N GLY A 450 -9.17 2.30 17.79
CA GLY A 450 -8.41 1.81 18.94
C GLY A 450 -9.15 1.88 20.29
N ASP A 451 -10.40 2.36 20.31
CA ASP A 451 -11.23 2.38 21.53
C ASP A 451 -11.89 1.02 21.76
N ASN A 452 -11.07 0.06 22.18
CA ASN A 452 -11.47 -1.32 22.43
C ASN A 452 -12.56 -1.43 23.53
N GLN A 453 -12.53 -0.56 24.53
CA GLN A 453 -13.52 -0.55 25.62
C GLN A 453 -14.89 -0.10 25.11
N ALA A 454 -14.96 0.99 24.35
CA ALA A 454 -16.22 1.45 23.77
C ALA A 454 -16.75 0.45 22.72
N ALA A 455 -15.86 -0.14 21.92
CA ALA A 455 -16.21 -1.21 20.98
C ALA A 455 -16.83 -2.42 21.70
N LEU A 456 -16.24 -2.87 22.81
CA LEU A 456 -16.75 -4.00 23.60
C LEU A 456 -18.16 -3.71 24.16
N LYS A 457 -18.38 -2.49 24.65
CA LYS A 457 -19.70 -2.04 25.10
C LYS A 457 -20.71 -2.09 23.95
N LYS A 458 -20.35 -1.60 22.77
CA LYS A 458 -21.23 -1.60 21.59
C LYS A 458 -21.53 -3.00 21.07
N TYR A 459 -20.55 -3.91 21.07
CA TYR A 459 -20.81 -5.32 20.76
C TYR A 459 -21.78 -5.96 21.75
N SER A 460 -21.65 -5.67 23.05
CA SER A 460 -22.57 -6.19 24.07
C SER A 460 -24.00 -5.67 23.88
N GLN A 461 -24.16 -4.37 23.60
CA GLN A 461 -25.46 -3.77 23.25
C GLN A 461 -26.05 -4.38 21.98
N ALA A 462 -25.22 -4.62 20.95
CA ALA A 462 -25.66 -5.24 19.70
C ALA A 462 -26.20 -6.66 19.94
N VAL A 463 -25.47 -7.48 20.72
CA VAL A 463 -25.89 -8.83 21.11
C VAL A 463 -27.26 -8.81 21.77
N GLU A 464 -27.46 -8.00 22.81
CA GLU A 464 -28.73 -7.90 23.53
C GLU A 464 -29.88 -7.47 22.60
N ALA A 465 -29.62 -6.49 21.73
CA ALA A 465 -30.61 -5.99 20.78
C ALA A 465 -30.98 -7.06 19.71
N TYR A 466 -30.01 -7.81 19.17
CA TYR A 466 -30.29 -8.93 18.26
C TYR A 466 -31.10 -10.05 18.94
N GLU A 467 -30.80 -10.37 20.21
CA GLU A 467 -31.53 -11.39 20.97
C GLU A 467 -32.99 -10.96 21.22
N LYS A 468 -33.21 -9.69 21.61
CA LYS A 468 -34.57 -9.10 21.75
C LYS A 468 -35.34 -9.16 20.42
N ALA A 469 -34.67 -8.83 19.32
CA ALA A 469 -35.23 -8.88 17.96
C ALA A 469 -35.37 -10.31 17.39
N ARG A 470 -34.95 -11.35 18.13
CA ARG A 470 -34.95 -12.77 17.71
C ARG A 470 -34.11 -13.06 16.45
N LEU A 471 -33.09 -12.24 16.20
CA LEU A 471 -32.12 -12.39 15.11
C LEU A 471 -30.90 -13.20 15.59
N PHE A 472 -31.11 -14.48 15.87
CA PHE A 472 -30.12 -15.33 16.57
C PHE A 472 -28.79 -15.51 15.84
N ASP A 473 -28.78 -15.57 14.50
CA ASP A 473 -27.54 -15.70 13.71
C ASP A 473 -26.66 -14.46 13.85
N TRP A 474 -27.28 -13.29 13.89
CA TRP A 474 -26.59 -12.01 14.08
C TRP A 474 -26.15 -11.80 15.52
N ALA A 475 -26.95 -12.24 16.50
CA ALA A 475 -26.53 -12.28 17.90
C ALA A 475 -25.28 -13.16 18.06
N ALA A 476 -25.26 -14.34 17.44
CA ALA A 476 -24.11 -15.25 17.45
C ALA A 476 -22.89 -14.62 16.76
N LYS A 477 -23.07 -13.95 15.61
CA LYS A 477 -21.99 -13.25 14.92
C LYS A 477 -21.37 -12.14 15.79
N ALA A 478 -22.21 -11.27 16.36
CA ALA A 478 -21.76 -10.20 17.24
C ALA A 478 -21.05 -10.74 18.49
N THR A 479 -21.53 -11.88 19.01
CA THR A 479 -20.87 -12.60 20.12
C THR A 479 -19.49 -13.12 19.73
N ALA A 480 -19.35 -13.68 18.53
CA ALA A 480 -18.07 -14.17 18.02
C ALA A 480 -17.08 -13.02 17.74
N ASP A 481 -17.56 -11.89 17.21
CA ASP A 481 -16.73 -10.68 17.02
C ASP A 481 -16.30 -10.07 18.36
N LYS A 482 -17.20 -10.07 19.35
CA LYS A 482 -16.88 -9.73 20.74
C LYS A 482 -15.76 -10.61 21.29
N ALA A 483 -15.84 -11.94 21.08
CA ALA A 483 -14.79 -12.87 21.51
C ALA A 483 -13.44 -12.57 20.85
N GLN A 484 -13.40 -12.22 19.56
CA GLN A 484 -12.16 -11.82 18.88
C GLN A 484 -11.58 -10.51 19.44
N LEU A 485 -12.43 -9.54 19.82
CA LEU A 485 -11.97 -8.31 20.47
C LEU A 485 -11.39 -8.61 21.87
N LEU A 486 -12.07 -9.45 22.65
CA LEU A 486 -11.59 -9.88 23.97
C LEU A 486 -10.21 -10.56 23.89
N LEU A 487 -9.95 -11.35 22.84
CA LEU A 487 -8.62 -11.90 22.56
C LEU A 487 -7.57 -10.82 22.34
N ARG A 488 -7.87 -9.79 21.54
CA ARG A 488 -6.95 -8.66 21.32
C ARG A 488 -6.66 -7.88 22.61
N MET A 489 -7.61 -7.86 23.53
CA MET A 489 -7.47 -7.24 24.85
C MET A 489 -6.78 -8.16 25.88
N GLY A 490 -6.44 -9.41 25.52
CA GLY A 490 -5.84 -10.39 26.43
C GLY A 490 -6.81 -10.99 27.46
N GLN A 491 -8.11 -10.77 27.30
CA GLN A 491 -9.16 -11.28 28.19
C GLN A 491 -9.58 -12.70 27.79
N PHE A 492 -8.66 -13.65 27.89
CA PHE A 492 -8.82 -15.02 27.38
C PHE A 492 -10.00 -15.78 27.99
N TRP A 493 -10.26 -15.60 29.29
CA TRP A 493 -11.37 -16.26 29.99
C TRP A 493 -12.74 -15.81 29.50
N GLU A 494 -12.92 -14.50 29.30
CA GLU A 494 -14.16 -13.94 28.76
C GLU A 494 -14.32 -14.33 27.28
N ALA A 495 -13.24 -14.26 26.49
CA ALA A 495 -13.24 -14.72 25.11
C ALA A 495 -13.64 -16.20 24.99
N GLN A 496 -13.17 -17.04 25.92
CA GLN A 496 -13.55 -18.45 26.00
C GLN A 496 -15.03 -18.63 26.29
N ALA A 497 -15.57 -17.88 27.25
CA ALA A 497 -16.98 -17.94 27.61
C ALA A 497 -17.89 -17.55 26.44
N GLU A 498 -17.60 -16.43 25.78
CA GLU A 498 -18.36 -15.96 24.61
C GLU A 498 -18.25 -16.92 23.42
N SER A 499 -17.05 -17.45 23.16
CA SER A 499 -16.85 -18.47 22.11
C SER A 499 -17.64 -19.75 22.42
N HIS A 500 -17.64 -20.21 23.67
CA HIS A 500 -18.38 -21.38 24.10
C HIS A 500 -19.90 -21.18 23.94
N ARG A 501 -20.42 -19.98 24.25
CA ARG A 501 -21.84 -19.63 24.09
C ARG A 501 -22.34 -19.80 22.65
N VAL A 502 -21.52 -19.44 21.67
CA VAL A 502 -21.83 -19.62 20.24
C VAL A 502 -21.70 -21.10 19.85
N ILE A 503 -20.60 -21.76 20.23
CA ILE A 503 -20.30 -23.15 19.87
C ILE A 503 -21.37 -24.12 20.40
N THR A 504 -21.87 -23.93 21.62
CA THR A 504 -22.91 -24.79 22.21
C THR A 504 -24.24 -24.71 21.45
N ASN A 505 -24.49 -23.61 20.74
CA ASN A 505 -25.66 -23.44 19.88
C ASN A 505 -25.40 -23.75 18.40
N SER A 506 -24.22 -24.28 18.04
CA SER A 506 -23.79 -24.51 16.66
C SER A 506 -24.79 -25.28 15.82
N ALA A 507 -25.37 -26.38 16.34
CA ALA A 507 -26.32 -27.21 15.60
C ALA A 507 -27.54 -26.44 15.04
N ARG A 508 -27.96 -25.38 15.73
CA ARG A 508 -29.04 -24.48 15.27
C ARG A 508 -28.54 -23.44 14.27
N LEU A 509 -27.32 -22.94 14.46
CA LEU A 509 -26.72 -21.86 13.66
C LEU A 509 -26.19 -22.35 12.31
N MET A 510 -25.88 -23.64 12.13
CA MET A 510 -25.35 -24.18 10.87
C MET A 510 -26.33 -24.12 9.68
N GLN A 511 -27.57 -23.66 9.88
CA GLN A 511 -28.60 -23.62 8.84
C GLN A 511 -28.47 -22.44 7.88
N THR A 512 -27.71 -21.40 8.24
CA THR A 512 -27.51 -20.19 7.43
C THR A 512 -26.02 -19.90 7.28
N ASP A 513 -25.62 -19.25 6.19
CA ASP A 513 -24.21 -18.86 5.99
C ASP A 513 -23.74 -17.89 7.08
N GLN A 514 -24.63 -17.01 7.55
CA GLN A 514 -24.34 -16.09 8.65
C GLN A 514 -24.06 -16.84 9.97
N GLY A 515 -24.86 -17.86 10.28
CA GLY A 515 -24.66 -18.69 11.46
C GLY A 515 -23.40 -19.56 11.35
N LYS A 516 -23.09 -20.11 10.16
CA LYS A 516 -21.81 -20.80 9.90
C LYS A 516 -20.61 -19.89 10.13
N GLN A 517 -20.66 -18.65 9.63
CA GLN A 517 -19.62 -17.64 9.87
C GLN A 517 -19.43 -17.34 11.36
N ALA A 518 -20.53 -17.24 12.12
CA ALA A 518 -20.48 -17.03 13.57
C ALA A 518 -19.81 -18.20 14.28
N VAL A 519 -20.18 -19.44 13.96
CA VAL A 519 -19.58 -20.64 14.56
C VAL A 519 -18.10 -20.75 14.18
N ALA A 520 -17.74 -20.52 12.91
CA ALA A 520 -16.36 -20.55 12.46
C ALA A 520 -15.50 -19.49 13.17
N SER A 521 -16.02 -18.27 13.34
CA SER A 521 -15.38 -17.19 14.09
C SER A 521 -15.17 -17.54 15.57
N ALA A 522 -16.16 -18.16 16.21
CA ALA A 522 -16.09 -18.58 17.61
C ALA A 522 -15.13 -19.76 17.81
N ARG A 523 -15.10 -20.72 16.87
CA ARG A 523 -14.15 -21.84 16.85
C ARG A 523 -12.72 -21.33 16.70
N LEU A 524 -12.47 -20.39 15.78
CA LEU A 524 -11.18 -19.72 15.67
C LEU A 524 -10.78 -19.09 17.00
N ALA A 525 -11.65 -18.29 17.61
CA ALA A 525 -11.36 -17.64 18.88
C ALA A 525 -11.06 -18.65 20.02
N ALA A 526 -11.86 -19.72 20.13
CA ALA A 526 -11.62 -20.80 21.08
C ALA A 526 -10.28 -21.53 20.82
N GLY A 527 -9.90 -21.71 19.55
CA GLY A 527 -8.61 -22.27 19.17
C GLY A 527 -7.44 -21.41 19.64
N VAL A 528 -7.53 -20.09 19.44
CA VAL A 528 -6.51 -19.13 19.92
C VAL A 528 -6.41 -19.14 21.44
N VAL A 529 -7.53 -19.12 22.18
CA VAL A 529 -7.49 -19.27 23.65
C VAL A 529 -6.78 -20.56 24.06
N ALA A 530 -7.05 -21.66 23.36
CA ALA A 530 -6.44 -22.95 23.68
C ALA A 530 -4.92 -22.97 23.39
N ILE A 531 -4.43 -22.25 22.37
CA ILE A 531 -2.98 -22.05 22.15
C ILE A 531 -2.36 -21.33 23.35
N GLU A 532 -2.94 -20.19 23.74
CA GLU A 532 -2.43 -19.36 24.84
C GLU A 532 -2.46 -20.07 26.21
N GLN A 533 -3.34 -21.06 26.37
CA GLN A 533 -3.43 -21.91 27.56
C GLN A 533 -2.65 -23.22 27.44
N SER A 534 -1.80 -23.37 26.41
CA SER A 534 -1.01 -24.59 26.12
C SER A 534 -1.85 -25.87 25.99
N ARG A 535 -3.12 -25.75 25.57
CA ARG A 535 -4.05 -26.87 25.31
C ARG A 535 -4.03 -27.25 23.82
N GLY A 536 -2.91 -27.79 23.36
CA GLY A 536 -2.66 -28.03 21.93
C GLY A 536 -3.70 -28.90 21.20
N ILE A 537 -4.23 -29.94 21.86
CA ILE A 537 -5.25 -30.83 21.26
C ILE A 537 -6.57 -30.08 21.04
N ASP A 538 -7.00 -29.29 22.03
CA ASP A 538 -8.21 -28.48 21.93
C ASP A 538 -8.05 -27.39 20.88
N ALA A 539 -6.86 -26.77 20.82
CA ALA A 539 -6.52 -25.77 19.81
C ALA A 539 -6.64 -26.35 18.40
N GLU A 540 -5.97 -27.49 18.14
CA GLU A 540 -5.98 -28.14 16.84
C GLU A 540 -7.40 -28.50 16.39
N LYS A 541 -8.20 -29.09 17.30
CA LYS A 541 -9.59 -29.44 17.02
C LYS A 541 -10.42 -28.23 16.60
N ASN A 542 -10.39 -27.16 17.39
CA ASN A 542 -11.19 -25.96 17.12
C ASN A 542 -10.74 -25.26 15.82
N LEU A 543 -9.43 -25.18 15.56
CA LEU A 543 -8.92 -24.60 14.33
C LEU A 543 -9.29 -25.42 13.08
N ARG A 544 -9.25 -26.76 13.15
CA ARG A 544 -9.67 -27.63 12.04
C ARG A 544 -11.16 -27.48 11.72
N GLU A 545 -12.01 -27.47 12.75
CA GLU A 545 -13.45 -27.24 12.55
C GLU A 545 -13.72 -25.83 11.95
N ALA A 546 -12.94 -24.82 12.33
CA ALA A 546 -13.03 -23.49 11.73
C ALA A 546 -12.60 -23.48 10.25
N VAL A 547 -11.54 -24.22 9.89
CA VAL A 547 -11.09 -24.39 8.50
C VAL A 547 -12.19 -24.98 7.63
N ASP A 548 -12.84 -26.05 8.10
CA ASP A 548 -13.86 -26.74 7.29
C ASP A 548 -15.03 -25.81 6.97
N LEU A 549 -15.47 -25.00 7.96
CA LEU A 549 -16.54 -24.01 7.78
C LEU A 549 -16.12 -22.86 6.85
N TYR A 550 -14.94 -22.27 7.05
CA TYR A 550 -14.50 -21.17 6.17
C TYR A 550 -14.19 -21.63 4.74
N ARG A 551 -13.79 -22.90 4.56
CA ARG A 551 -13.65 -23.51 3.24
C ARG A 551 -15.00 -23.67 2.55
N GLU A 552 -16.02 -24.12 3.27
CA GLU A 552 -17.40 -24.21 2.75
C GLU A 552 -17.93 -22.82 2.36
N LEU A 553 -17.63 -21.80 3.15
CA LEU A 553 -18.02 -20.41 2.91
C LEU A 553 -17.18 -19.71 1.82
N GLY A 554 -16.10 -20.33 1.32
CA GLY A 554 -15.20 -19.74 0.34
C GLY A 554 -14.36 -18.56 0.84
N ASP A 555 -14.16 -18.42 2.16
CA ASP A 555 -13.44 -17.29 2.77
C ASP A 555 -11.93 -17.58 2.84
N THR A 556 -11.23 -17.34 1.74
CA THR A 556 -9.78 -17.55 1.61
C THR A 556 -8.96 -16.70 2.58
N PHE A 557 -9.44 -15.49 2.89
CA PHE A 557 -8.77 -14.59 3.84
C PHE A 557 -8.79 -15.18 5.26
N ARG A 558 -9.94 -15.66 5.73
CA ARG A 558 -10.04 -16.29 7.05
C ARG A 558 -9.27 -17.60 7.14
N LEU A 559 -9.17 -18.35 6.03
CA LEU A 559 -8.30 -19.53 5.96
C LEU A 559 -6.83 -19.16 6.16
N ALA A 560 -6.33 -18.09 5.52
CA ALA A 560 -4.97 -17.61 5.74
C ALA A 560 -4.72 -17.17 7.19
N VAL A 561 -5.70 -16.52 7.83
CA VAL A 561 -5.64 -16.18 9.26
C VAL A 561 -5.53 -17.42 10.13
N ILE A 562 -6.28 -18.48 9.82
CA ILE A 562 -6.20 -19.75 10.56
C ILE A 562 -4.84 -20.43 10.34
N ASP A 563 -4.30 -20.39 9.12
CA ASP A 563 -2.96 -20.91 8.82
C ASP A 563 -1.90 -20.21 9.70
N THR A 564 -2.00 -18.90 9.93
CA THR A 564 -1.13 -18.20 10.90
C THR A 564 -1.22 -18.80 12.31
N TYR A 565 -2.42 -19.12 12.80
CA TYR A 565 -2.59 -19.71 14.14
C TYR A 565 -2.19 -21.19 14.22
N PHE A 566 -2.30 -21.95 13.12
CA PHE A 566 -1.62 -23.25 13.05
C PHE A 566 -0.10 -23.10 13.14
N GLY A 567 0.45 -22.07 12.48
CA GLY A 567 1.83 -21.67 12.64
C GLY A 567 2.21 -21.45 14.11
N HIS A 568 1.42 -20.68 14.86
CA HIS A 568 1.62 -20.45 16.31
C HIS A 568 1.51 -21.75 17.12
N LEU A 569 0.48 -22.55 16.87
CA LEU A 569 0.26 -23.83 17.56
C LEU A 569 1.48 -24.74 17.42
N TYR A 570 1.95 -24.95 16.19
CA TYR A 570 3.09 -25.83 15.93
C TYR A 570 4.41 -25.22 16.38
N HIS A 571 4.54 -23.90 16.39
CA HIS A 571 5.68 -23.21 16.99
C HIS A 571 5.76 -23.49 18.50
N HIS A 572 4.65 -23.35 19.22
CA HIS A 572 4.59 -23.65 20.66
C HIS A 572 4.85 -25.13 20.98
N GLN A 573 4.50 -26.04 20.06
CA GLN A 573 4.82 -27.47 20.17
C GLN A 573 6.26 -27.80 19.70
N GLY A 574 7.02 -26.80 19.27
CA GLY A 574 8.36 -26.90 18.68
C GLY A 574 8.47 -27.73 17.39
N ARG A 575 7.34 -27.97 16.73
CA ARG A 575 7.27 -28.58 15.38
C ARG A 575 7.57 -27.53 14.31
N MET A 576 8.83 -27.11 14.25
CA MET A 576 9.28 -25.95 13.47
C MET A 576 9.00 -26.09 11.96
N VAL A 577 9.17 -27.28 11.39
CA VAL A 577 8.90 -27.51 9.95
C VAL A 577 7.42 -27.28 9.63
N LYS A 578 6.50 -27.86 10.41
CA LYS A 578 5.05 -27.62 10.23
C LYS A 578 4.72 -26.15 10.43
N SER A 579 5.25 -25.54 11.48
CA SER A 579 5.04 -24.11 11.75
C SER A 579 5.45 -23.24 10.55
N THR A 580 6.62 -23.49 9.95
CA THR A 580 7.11 -22.80 8.76
C THR A 580 6.16 -22.96 7.57
N ILE A 581 5.71 -24.18 7.26
CA ILE A 581 4.76 -24.44 6.15
C ILE A 581 3.47 -23.63 6.31
N TYR A 582 2.91 -23.60 7.52
CA TYR A 582 1.68 -22.85 7.77
C TYR A 582 1.89 -21.33 7.69
N TYR A 583 3.02 -20.79 8.17
CA TYR A 583 3.33 -19.38 7.99
C TYR A 583 3.55 -19.01 6.52
N GLU A 584 4.26 -19.83 5.74
CA GLU A 584 4.47 -19.60 4.30
C GLU A 584 3.15 -19.57 3.52
N ARG A 585 2.24 -20.51 3.82
CA ARG A 585 0.89 -20.52 3.25
C ARG A 585 0.11 -19.25 3.58
N SER A 586 0.15 -18.82 4.84
CA SER A 586 -0.53 -17.59 5.25
C SER A 586 0.07 -16.34 4.59
N LEU A 587 1.41 -16.28 4.49
CA LEU A 587 2.15 -15.18 3.87
C LEU A 587 1.79 -15.05 2.38
N HIS A 588 1.80 -16.16 1.64
CA HIS A 588 1.46 -16.18 0.21
C HIS A 588 0.07 -15.58 -0.04
N GLU A 589 -0.93 -15.93 0.76
CA GLU A 589 -2.28 -15.40 0.61
C GLU A 589 -2.42 -13.93 1.04
N PHE A 590 -1.69 -13.48 2.06
CA PHE A 590 -1.73 -12.06 2.44
C PHE A 590 -1.06 -11.15 1.40
N ILE A 591 0.02 -11.61 0.76
CA ILE A 591 0.64 -10.93 -0.38
C ILE A 591 -0.36 -10.85 -1.54
N ARG A 592 -0.96 -11.99 -1.92
CA ARG A 592 -1.92 -12.06 -3.03
C ARG A 592 -3.13 -11.15 -2.84
N ASN A 593 -3.62 -11.02 -1.61
CA ASN A 593 -4.77 -10.17 -1.28
C ASN A 593 -4.38 -8.72 -0.91
N GLY A 594 -3.09 -8.35 -0.97
CA GLY A 594 -2.61 -7.00 -0.72
C GLY A 594 -2.70 -6.54 0.75
N ASN A 595 -2.82 -7.46 1.72
CA ASN A 595 -2.94 -7.11 3.14
C ASN A 595 -1.55 -6.94 3.78
N ARG A 596 -0.97 -5.74 3.62
CA ARG A 596 0.40 -5.42 4.08
C ARG A 596 0.63 -5.64 5.59
N SER A 597 -0.36 -5.38 6.44
CA SER A 597 -0.23 -5.58 7.89
C SER A 597 -0.11 -7.07 8.26
N ARG A 598 -0.97 -7.92 7.67
CA ARG A 598 -0.92 -9.38 7.87
C ARG A 598 0.29 -10.02 7.22
N GLU A 599 0.75 -9.47 6.10
CA GLU A 599 2.00 -9.84 5.46
C GLU A 599 3.19 -9.61 6.40
N ALA A 600 3.36 -8.38 6.92
CA ALA A 600 4.42 -8.05 7.86
C ALA A 600 4.39 -8.95 9.10
N TYR A 601 3.20 -9.22 9.63
CA TYR A 601 3.02 -10.13 10.76
C TYR A 601 3.47 -11.56 10.45
N SER A 602 3.13 -12.09 9.27
CA SER A 602 3.50 -13.45 8.86
C SER A 602 4.99 -13.58 8.58
N ARG A 603 5.61 -12.56 7.95
CA ARG A 603 7.07 -12.45 7.78
C ARG A 603 7.78 -12.45 9.13
N THR A 604 7.28 -11.69 10.11
CA THR A 604 7.84 -11.65 11.47
C THR A 604 7.88 -13.04 12.11
N ASN A 605 6.78 -13.79 12.05
CA ASN A 605 6.70 -15.11 12.67
C ASN A 605 7.56 -16.15 11.93
N LEU A 606 7.61 -16.11 10.61
CA LEU A 606 8.46 -16.97 9.80
C LEU A 606 9.95 -16.70 10.06
N ALA A 607 10.33 -15.42 10.17
CA ALA A 607 11.67 -15.04 10.55
C ALA A 607 12.03 -15.50 11.98
N ASN A 608 11.08 -15.49 12.92
CA ASN A 608 11.30 -16.05 14.25
C ASN A 608 11.57 -17.56 14.20
N ASN A 609 10.86 -18.32 13.35
CA ASN A 609 11.17 -19.74 13.14
C ASN A 609 12.58 -19.93 12.56
N TYR A 610 12.97 -19.12 11.58
CA TYR A 610 14.33 -19.16 11.03
C TYR A 610 15.39 -18.80 12.06
N TYR A 611 15.12 -17.82 12.93
CA TYR A 611 15.98 -17.48 14.05
C TYR A 611 16.20 -18.67 15.00
N ILE A 612 15.13 -19.37 15.41
CA ILE A 612 15.24 -20.55 16.29
C ILE A 612 15.99 -21.70 15.60
N GLN A 613 15.87 -21.83 14.27
CA GLN A 613 16.63 -22.79 13.47
C GLN A 613 18.07 -22.34 13.17
N HIS A 614 18.54 -21.24 13.77
CA HIS A 614 19.87 -20.64 13.53
C HIS A 614 20.14 -20.19 12.09
N ARG A 615 19.08 -20.01 11.30
CA ARG A 615 19.13 -19.40 9.95
C ARG A 615 19.06 -17.89 10.09
N TYR A 616 20.11 -17.30 10.67
CA TYR A 616 20.14 -15.87 11.02
C TYR A 616 20.04 -14.93 9.83
N GLN A 617 20.68 -15.26 8.70
CA GLN A 617 20.71 -14.39 7.53
C GLN A 617 19.31 -14.27 6.88
N PRO A 618 18.61 -15.39 6.55
CA PRO A 618 17.22 -15.32 6.08
C PRO A 618 16.27 -14.65 7.07
N ALA A 619 16.49 -14.84 8.38
CA ALA A 619 15.68 -14.20 9.41
C ALA A 619 15.91 -12.67 9.43
N GLU A 620 17.15 -12.21 9.34
CA GLU A 620 17.50 -10.79 9.32
C GLU A 620 16.90 -10.07 8.10
N GLU A 621 17.05 -10.63 6.90
CA GLU A 621 16.50 -10.08 5.65
C GLU A 621 14.97 -9.94 5.74
N MET A 622 14.28 -11.00 6.14
CA MET A 622 12.83 -11.02 6.25
C MET A 622 12.29 -10.04 7.31
N LEU A 623 13.02 -9.85 8.41
CA LEU A 623 12.68 -8.85 9.44
C LEU A 623 12.92 -7.42 8.95
N GLN A 624 13.93 -7.17 8.13
CA GLN A 624 14.17 -5.85 7.54
C GLN A 624 13.06 -5.46 6.57
N GLU A 625 12.63 -6.39 5.72
CA GLU A 625 11.48 -6.19 4.83
C GLU A 625 10.19 -5.93 5.63
N ALA A 626 9.93 -6.73 6.67
CA ALA A 626 8.79 -6.52 7.55
C ALA A 626 8.87 -5.17 8.29
N LEU A 627 10.07 -4.72 8.68
CA LEU A 627 10.28 -3.43 9.32
C LEU A 627 9.96 -2.27 8.37
N ALA A 628 10.37 -2.35 7.11
CA ALA A 628 10.01 -1.37 6.08
C ALA A 628 8.49 -1.27 5.91
N LEU A 629 7.79 -2.42 5.81
CA LEU A 629 6.32 -2.46 5.73
C LEU A 629 5.66 -1.84 6.96
N THR A 630 6.13 -2.13 8.18
CA THR A 630 5.55 -1.53 9.40
C THR A 630 5.79 -0.02 9.49
N ALA A 631 6.89 0.49 8.94
CA ALA A 631 7.18 1.93 8.90
C ALA A 631 6.19 2.66 7.98
N GLU A 632 5.87 2.10 6.81
CA GLU A 632 4.84 2.63 5.91
C GLU A 632 3.45 2.64 6.58
N LEU A 633 3.12 1.54 7.28
CA LEU A 633 1.84 1.37 7.96
C LEU A 633 1.73 2.17 9.27
N LYS A 634 2.84 2.73 9.76
CA LYS A 634 2.96 3.37 11.08
C LYS A 634 2.53 2.43 12.23
N ASP A 635 2.74 1.13 12.06
CA ASP A 635 2.39 0.11 13.05
C ASP A 635 3.51 -0.04 14.09
N GLN A 636 3.42 0.77 15.15
CA GLN A 636 4.38 0.79 16.25
C GLN A 636 4.36 -0.51 17.07
N TYR A 637 3.21 -1.21 17.12
CA TYR A 637 3.06 -2.42 17.91
C TYR A 637 3.77 -3.59 17.25
N LEU A 638 3.66 -3.76 15.93
CA LEU A 638 4.39 -4.82 15.23
C LEU A 638 5.90 -4.50 15.15
N SER A 639 6.25 -3.22 14.96
CA SER A 639 7.64 -2.77 14.97
C SER A 639 8.38 -3.16 16.26
N LEU A 640 7.70 -3.08 17.41
CA LEU A 640 8.24 -3.52 18.70
C LEU A 640 8.76 -4.98 18.69
N PHE A 641 7.99 -5.92 18.13
CA PHE A 641 8.39 -7.34 18.07
C PHE A 641 9.54 -7.56 17.10
N LEU A 642 9.48 -6.93 15.93
CA LEU A 642 10.52 -6.99 14.90
C LEU A 642 11.88 -6.55 15.44
N GLN A 643 11.90 -5.41 16.14
CA GLN A 643 13.11 -4.84 16.74
C GLN A 643 13.72 -5.78 17.79
N ASN A 644 12.90 -6.44 18.61
CA ASN A 644 13.41 -7.41 19.60
C ASN A 644 14.04 -8.64 18.94
N ILE A 645 13.41 -9.20 17.91
CA ILE A 645 13.94 -10.39 17.21
C ILE A 645 15.24 -10.03 16.47
N LEU A 646 15.30 -8.87 15.81
CA LEU A 646 16.54 -8.36 15.21
C LEU A 646 17.64 -8.20 16.26
N ALA A 647 17.33 -7.64 17.44
CA ALA A 647 18.29 -7.50 18.53
C ALA A 647 18.83 -8.87 18.98
N ASN A 648 17.97 -9.89 19.10
CA ASN A 648 18.36 -11.26 19.43
C ASN A 648 19.27 -11.87 18.35
N ILE A 649 18.95 -11.69 17.06
CA ILE A 649 19.82 -12.13 15.95
C ILE A 649 21.19 -11.44 16.03
N PHE A 650 21.24 -10.12 16.26
CA PHE A 650 22.49 -9.38 16.39
C PHE A 650 23.29 -9.81 17.61
N ARG A 651 22.64 -10.08 18.75
CA ARG A 651 23.28 -10.63 19.96
C ARG A 651 23.92 -11.99 19.66
N ASP A 652 23.20 -12.85 18.96
CA ASP A 652 23.62 -14.25 18.75
C ASP A 652 24.71 -14.36 17.67
N THR A 653 24.75 -13.38 16.76
CA THR A 653 25.84 -13.17 15.79
C THR A 653 26.98 -12.29 16.33
N SER A 654 27.01 -12.01 17.65
CA SER A 654 28.03 -11.20 18.34
C SER A 654 28.18 -9.75 17.85
N ARG A 655 27.16 -9.19 17.19
CA ARG A 655 27.05 -7.79 16.74
C ARG A 655 26.39 -6.94 17.84
N TYR A 656 27.00 -6.89 19.03
CA TYR A 656 26.38 -6.36 20.25
C TYR A 656 25.98 -4.89 20.19
N SER A 657 26.71 -4.02 19.48
CA SER A 657 26.35 -2.60 19.33
C SER A 657 25.02 -2.43 18.60
N LYS A 658 24.82 -3.19 17.51
CA LYS A 658 23.52 -3.24 16.80
C LYS A 658 22.43 -3.81 17.69
N ALA A 659 22.72 -4.90 18.41
CA ALA A 659 21.76 -5.50 19.34
C ALA A 659 21.24 -4.48 20.36
N MET A 660 22.13 -3.70 20.98
CA MET A 660 21.75 -2.67 21.96
C MET A 660 20.89 -1.56 21.35
N HIS A 661 21.24 -1.08 20.16
CA HIS A 661 20.43 -0.09 19.43
C HIS A 661 19.00 -0.59 19.21
N HIS A 662 18.84 -1.83 18.74
CA HIS A 662 17.52 -2.41 18.50
C HIS A 662 16.73 -2.67 19.79
N TYR A 663 17.38 -3.10 20.88
CA TYR A 663 16.73 -3.21 22.20
C TYR A 663 16.25 -1.85 22.73
N GLU A 664 17.02 -0.76 22.52
CA GLU A 664 16.65 0.58 22.95
C GLU A 664 15.42 1.12 22.20
N GLU A 665 15.40 0.96 20.86
CA GLU A 665 14.23 1.32 20.06
C GLU A 665 13.00 0.49 20.44
N ALA A 666 13.16 -0.82 20.66
CA ALA A 666 12.07 -1.68 21.13
C ALA A 666 11.54 -1.19 22.50
N LEU A 667 12.42 -0.91 23.48
CA LEU A 667 11.98 -0.43 24.81
C LEU A 667 11.25 0.92 24.74
N LYS A 668 11.72 1.83 23.88
CA LYS A 668 11.07 3.12 23.65
C LYS A 668 9.64 2.92 23.16
N LEU A 669 9.43 2.06 22.15
CA LEU A 669 8.11 1.73 21.62
C LEU A 669 7.23 1.05 22.68
N ALA A 670 7.78 0.09 23.43
CA ALA A 670 7.03 -0.62 24.48
C ALA A 670 6.51 0.34 25.56
N ARG A 671 7.35 1.29 25.99
CA ARG A 671 6.99 2.29 27.01
C ARG A 671 5.99 3.31 26.50
N GLN A 672 6.13 3.77 25.26
CA GLN A 672 5.17 4.68 24.63
C GLN A 672 3.79 4.02 24.48
N GLY A 673 3.76 2.75 24.06
CA GLY A 673 2.53 1.97 23.93
C GLY A 673 2.02 1.35 25.24
N GLN A 674 2.72 1.57 26.37
CA GLN A 674 2.42 0.96 27.68
C GLN A 674 2.28 -0.58 27.64
N VAL A 675 3.02 -1.24 26.75
CA VAL A 675 2.98 -2.70 26.54
C VAL A 675 3.92 -3.41 27.53
N ARG A 676 3.50 -3.48 28.80
CA ARG A 676 4.34 -3.95 29.92
C ARG A 676 4.94 -5.35 29.76
N LYS A 677 4.17 -6.30 29.23
CA LYS A 677 4.67 -7.68 28.99
C LYS A 677 5.86 -7.67 28.03
N MET A 678 5.80 -6.85 26.98
CA MET A 678 6.86 -6.78 26.00
C MET A 678 8.07 -5.98 26.49
N GLU A 679 7.83 -4.92 27.30
CA GLU A 679 8.91 -4.24 28.03
C GLU A 679 9.74 -5.23 28.86
N LEU A 680 9.09 -6.13 29.60
CA LEU A 680 9.77 -7.17 30.38
C LEU A 680 10.56 -8.13 29.50
N ILE A 681 9.97 -8.66 28.43
CA ILE A 681 10.65 -9.58 27.50
C ILE A 681 11.94 -8.95 26.94
N ILE A 682 11.85 -7.70 26.49
CA ILE A 682 13.01 -6.99 25.93
C ILE A 682 14.08 -6.76 27.01
N LEU A 683 13.69 -6.44 28.24
CA LEU A 683 14.62 -6.32 29.36
C LEU A 683 15.25 -7.68 29.73
N HIS A 684 14.54 -8.80 29.62
CA HIS A 684 15.15 -10.11 29.84
C HIS A 684 16.19 -10.42 28.77
N ASP A 685 15.87 -10.20 27.49
CA ASP A 685 16.74 -10.46 26.35
C ASP A 685 18.00 -9.57 26.36
N ARG A 686 17.83 -8.28 26.70
CA ARG A 686 18.96 -7.35 26.85
C ARG A 686 19.84 -7.70 28.06
N ALA A 687 19.27 -8.17 29.16
CA ALA A 687 20.05 -8.63 30.33
C ALA A 687 20.92 -9.85 29.96
N THR A 688 20.39 -10.79 29.18
CA THR A 688 21.17 -11.89 28.59
C THR A 688 22.35 -11.36 27.76
N SER A 689 22.12 -10.33 26.95
CA SER A 689 23.18 -9.70 26.16
C SER A 689 24.26 -9.03 27.02
N HIS A 690 23.91 -8.43 28.16
CA HIS A 690 24.88 -7.90 29.13
C HIS A 690 25.70 -9.01 29.79
N ILE A 691 25.08 -10.12 30.21
CA ILE A 691 25.77 -11.28 30.79
C ILE A 691 26.81 -11.84 29.79
N LEU A 692 26.43 -11.99 28.52
CA LEU A 692 27.31 -12.49 27.46
C LEU A 692 28.53 -11.57 27.20
N GLN A 693 28.36 -10.27 27.40
CA GLN A 693 29.45 -9.27 27.27
C GLN A 693 30.26 -9.10 28.57
N SER A 694 29.92 -9.83 29.64
CA SER A 694 30.50 -9.66 30.98
C SER A 694 30.27 -8.26 31.59
N HIS A 695 29.22 -7.56 31.15
CA HIS A 695 28.73 -6.30 31.73
C HIS A 695 27.82 -6.61 32.92
N PHE A 696 28.42 -7.10 34.01
CA PHE A 696 27.68 -7.69 35.12
C PHE A 696 26.90 -6.66 35.96
N ASP A 697 27.41 -5.44 36.12
CA ASP A 697 26.75 -4.39 36.91
C ASP A 697 25.43 -3.97 36.25
N GLU A 698 25.45 -3.80 34.93
CA GLU A 698 24.26 -3.52 34.11
C GLU A 698 23.27 -4.69 34.17
N ALA A 699 23.76 -5.94 34.08
CA ALA A 699 22.92 -7.13 34.20
C ALA A 699 22.24 -7.23 35.58
N VAL A 700 22.96 -6.96 36.68
CA VAL A 700 22.41 -6.94 38.04
C VAL A 700 21.28 -5.91 38.15
N SER A 701 21.55 -4.67 37.74
CA SER A 701 20.58 -3.57 37.79
C SER A 701 19.31 -3.91 37.02
N GLN A 702 19.46 -4.47 35.82
CA GLN A 702 18.35 -4.82 34.96
C GLN A 702 17.52 -6.00 35.49
N ILE A 703 18.17 -7.03 36.05
CA ILE A 703 17.48 -8.17 36.67
C ILE A 703 16.69 -7.70 37.91
N GLN A 704 17.28 -6.87 38.76
CA GLN A 704 16.58 -6.30 39.93
C GLN A 704 15.35 -5.50 39.50
N TYR A 705 15.50 -4.62 38.52
CA TYR A 705 14.39 -3.84 37.99
C TYR A 705 13.26 -4.72 37.42
N THR A 706 13.59 -5.77 36.65
CA THR A 706 12.55 -6.69 36.13
C THR A 706 11.84 -7.48 37.25
N LEU A 707 12.54 -7.87 38.31
CA LEU A 707 11.93 -8.55 39.47
C LEU A 707 10.95 -7.62 40.22
N GLU A 708 11.31 -6.36 40.42
CA GLU A 708 10.43 -5.36 41.03
C GLU A 708 9.18 -5.14 40.17
N LEU A 709 9.35 -4.98 38.87
CA LEU A 709 8.25 -4.76 37.94
C LEU A 709 7.31 -5.98 37.85
N THR A 710 7.86 -7.20 37.78
CA THR A 710 7.03 -8.41 37.75
C THR A 710 6.20 -8.61 39.04
N ALA A 711 6.72 -8.17 40.19
CA ALA A 711 6.01 -8.17 41.46
C ALA A 711 4.90 -7.10 41.51
N GLU A 712 5.18 -5.88 41.05
CA GLU A 712 4.21 -4.78 40.97
C GLU A 712 2.98 -5.16 40.11
N TYR A 713 3.21 -5.79 38.95
CA TYR A 713 2.16 -6.12 37.99
C TYR A 713 1.60 -7.54 38.13
N SER A 714 2.01 -8.31 39.14
CA SER A 714 1.55 -9.69 39.36
C SER A 714 1.69 -10.58 38.12
N LEU A 715 2.87 -10.57 37.49
CA LEU A 715 3.19 -11.35 36.28
C LEU A 715 4.16 -12.52 36.63
N PRO A 716 3.67 -13.62 37.25
CA PRO A 716 4.54 -14.66 37.79
C PRO A 716 5.38 -15.38 36.73
N ASN A 717 4.84 -15.61 35.53
CA ASN A 717 5.60 -16.25 34.43
C ASN A 717 6.81 -15.38 34.02
N GLN A 718 6.66 -14.05 33.99
CA GLN A 718 7.75 -13.13 33.64
C GLN A 718 8.85 -13.09 34.73
N ALA A 719 8.49 -13.33 35.99
CA ALA A 719 9.48 -13.47 37.06
C ALA A 719 10.39 -14.71 36.87
N GLY A 720 9.89 -15.77 36.24
CA GLY A 720 10.67 -16.95 35.87
C GLY A 720 11.89 -16.61 35.01
N TYR A 721 11.70 -15.76 33.99
CA TYR A 721 12.79 -15.29 33.11
C TYR A 721 13.83 -14.44 33.88
N SER A 722 13.38 -13.58 34.80
CA SER A 722 14.28 -12.83 35.67
C SER A 722 15.13 -13.75 36.56
N TYR A 723 14.52 -14.78 37.16
CA TYR A 723 15.23 -15.78 37.97
C TYR A 723 16.17 -16.65 37.14
N ARG A 724 15.81 -17.00 35.89
CA ARG A 724 16.72 -17.70 34.96
C ARG A 724 17.96 -16.86 34.69
N ASN A 725 17.79 -15.58 34.34
CA ASN A 725 18.91 -14.67 34.09
C ASN A 725 19.76 -14.46 35.36
N GLN A 726 19.12 -14.37 36.54
CA GLN A 726 19.82 -14.33 37.82
C GLN A 726 20.66 -15.60 38.07
N ALA A 727 20.11 -16.77 37.77
CA ALA A 727 20.83 -18.02 37.93
C ALA A 727 22.09 -18.07 37.06
N TRP A 728 21.99 -17.62 35.81
CA TRP A 728 23.12 -17.54 34.89
C TRP A 728 24.17 -16.52 35.37
N LEU A 729 23.74 -15.33 35.79
CA LEU A 729 24.63 -14.32 36.35
C LEU A 729 25.40 -14.83 37.57
N GLU A 730 24.71 -15.48 38.52
CA GLU A 730 25.34 -16.05 39.72
C GLU A 730 26.28 -17.22 39.39
N TYR A 731 25.99 -17.99 38.33
CA TYR A 731 26.92 -18.99 37.80
C TYR A 731 28.21 -18.33 37.30
N CYS A 732 28.11 -17.26 36.51
CA CYS A 732 29.26 -16.49 36.01
C CYS A 732 30.10 -15.91 37.16
N HIS A 733 29.46 -15.46 38.25
CA HIS A 733 30.14 -15.01 39.47
C HIS A 733 30.69 -16.14 40.35
N ARG A 734 30.56 -17.41 39.94
CA ARG A 734 30.95 -18.61 40.71
C ARG A 734 30.20 -18.76 42.04
N ALA A 735 29.05 -18.10 42.18
CA ALA A 735 28.17 -18.20 43.32
C ALA A 735 27.19 -19.37 43.14
N TYR A 736 27.71 -20.57 42.93
CA TYR A 736 26.94 -21.74 42.46
C TYR A 736 25.73 -22.10 43.33
N ARG A 737 25.79 -21.89 44.66
CA ARG A 737 24.63 -22.10 45.55
C ARG A 737 23.49 -21.10 45.30
N ARG A 738 23.81 -19.84 45.03
CA ARG A 738 22.82 -18.81 44.68
C ARG A 738 22.26 -19.05 43.29
N SER A 739 23.11 -19.51 42.36
CA SER A 739 22.69 -19.94 41.02
C SER A 739 21.64 -21.05 41.09
N LEU A 740 21.89 -22.12 41.84
CA LEU A 740 20.92 -23.22 42.02
C LEU A 740 19.59 -22.74 42.62
N LEU A 741 19.63 -21.89 43.66
CA LEU A 741 18.43 -21.34 44.29
C LEU A 741 17.59 -20.52 43.29
N ALA A 742 18.24 -19.70 42.46
CA ALA A 742 17.56 -18.93 41.43
C ALA A 742 16.99 -19.84 40.33
N SER A 743 17.73 -20.88 39.90
CA SER A 743 17.23 -21.88 38.95
C SER A 743 16.02 -22.64 39.48
N GLU A 744 15.99 -23.04 40.75
CA GLU A 744 14.85 -23.74 41.37
C GLU A 744 13.58 -22.86 41.35
N LYS A 745 13.71 -21.56 41.66
CA LYS A 745 12.58 -20.62 41.55
C LYS A 745 12.07 -20.48 40.13
N ALA A 746 12.98 -20.37 39.15
CA ALA A 746 12.61 -20.29 37.74
C ALA A 746 11.90 -21.58 37.26
N LEU A 747 12.42 -22.75 37.65
CA LEU A 747 11.88 -24.03 37.25
C LEU A 747 10.44 -24.24 37.74
N VAL A 748 10.16 -23.95 39.02
CA VAL A 748 8.80 -24.04 39.59
C VAL A 748 7.82 -23.16 38.81
N ILE A 749 8.21 -21.93 38.50
CA ILE A 749 7.36 -21.00 37.72
C ILE A 749 7.07 -21.57 36.33
N PHE A 750 8.09 -22.10 35.64
CA PHE A 750 7.93 -22.64 34.29
C PHE A 750 7.20 -23.99 34.25
N GLU A 751 7.27 -24.78 35.32
CA GLU A 751 6.45 -25.98 35.52
C GLU A 751 4.96 -25.60 35.70
N GLU A 752 4.66 -24.62 36.56
CA GLU A 752 3.30 -24.12 36.77
C GLU A 752 2.72 -23.45 35.51
N SER A 753 3.55 -22.78 34.71
CA SER A 753 3.12 -22.14 33.46
C SER A 753 3.17 -23.04 32.23
N ASN A 754 3.55 -24.32 32.38
CA ASN A 754 3.72 -25.27 31.28
C ASN A 754 4.57 -24.71 30.13
N SER A 755 5.75 -24.19 30.46
CA SER A 755 6.70 -23.55 29.54
C SER A 755 7.96 -24.42 29.36
N PRO A 756 7.87 -25.50 28.56
CA PRO A 756 8.88 -26.56 28.56
C PRO A 756 10.20 -26.16 27.88
N LEU A 757 10.19 -25.21 26.94
CA LEU A 757 11.43 -24.66 26.36
C LEU A 757 12.26 -23.95 27.44
N GLU A 758 11.60 -23.13 28.25
CA GLU A 758 12.21 -22.42 29.37
C GLU A 758 12.65 -23.38 30.48
N GLN A 759 11.87 -24.43 30.75
CA GLN A 759 12.28 -25.51 31.67
C GLN A 759 13.59 -26.15 31.19
N ALA A 760 13.70 -26.51 29.90
CA ALA A 760 14.91 -27.08 29.34
C ALA A 760 16.11 -26.13 29.52
N SER A 761 15.98 -24.83 29.23
CA SER A 761 17.05 -23.83 29.44
C SER A 761 17.49 -23.71 30.91
N VAL A 762 16.53 -23.73 31.86
CA VAL A 762 16.84 -23.71 33.30
C VAL A 762 17.54 -25.00 33.75
N LEU A 763 17.10 -26.16 33.26
CA LEU A 763 17.72 -27.47 33.55
C LEU A 763 19.14 -27.56 33.00
N LEU A 764 19.40 -27.02 31.81
CA LEU A 764 20.76 -26.88 31.27
C LEU A 764 21.63 -26.01 32.19
N SER A 765 21.06 -24.93 32.72
CA SER A 765 21.78 -24.05 33.65
C SER A 765 22.13 -24.75 34.97
N GLN A 766 21.21 -25.57 35.48
CA GLN A 766 21.46 -26.42 36.64
C GLN A 766 22.53 -27.48 36.34
N ALA A 767 22.50 -28.11 35.16
CA ALA A 767 23.49 -29.09 34.76
C ALA A 767 24.91 -28.50 34.77
N ALA A 768 25.08 -27.31 34.20
CA ALA A 768 26.36 -26.59 34.21
C ALA A 768 26.81 -26.25 35.64
N THR A 769 25.88 -25.82 36.49
CA THR A 769 26.17 -25.46 37.89
C THR A 769 26.55 -26.68 38.74
N TRP A 770 25.86 -27.80 38.58
CA TRP A 770 26.20 -29.06 39.24
C TRP A 770 27.57 -29.59 38.79
N HIS A 771 27.89 -29.45 37.50
CA HIS A 771 29.21 -29.82 36.99
C HIS A 771 30.31 -28.96 37.62
N ALA A 772 30.10 -27.64 37.75
CA ALA A 772 31.03 -26.74 38.41
C ALA A 772 31.22 -27.04 39.91
N LEU A 773 30.19 -27.58 40.57
CA LEU A 773 30.25 -28.09 41.95
C LEU A 773 30.87 -29.49 42.08
N LEU A 774 31.34 -30.08 40.97
CA LEU A 774 31.87 -31.45 40.88
C LEU A 774 30.84 -32.56 41.18
N GLU A 775 29.55 -32.23 41.16
CA GLU A 775 28.42 -33.16 41.39
C GLU A 775 27.99 -33.84 40.09
N GLN A 776 28.89 -34.64 39.53
CA GLN A 776 28.78 -35.12 38.14
C GLN A 776 27.52 -35.96 37.84
N ARG A 777 27.00 -36.70 38.83
CA ARG A 777 25.76 -37.48 38.65
C ARG A 777 24.54 -36.56 38.47
N LYS A 778 24.47 -35.48 39.26
CA LYS A 778 23.38 -34.50 39.18
C LYS A 778 23.48 -33.69 37.90
N ALA A 779 24.71 -33.34 37.49
CA ALA A 779 24.96 -32.65 36.22
C ALA A 779 24.44 -33.44 35.01
N LEU A 780 24.76 -34.74 34.92
CA LEU A 780 24.29 -35.60 33.84
C LEU A 780 22.78 -35.84 33.89
N ALA A 781 22.19 -36.00 35.08
CA ALA A 781 20.75 -36.16 35.22
C ALA A 781 19.99 -34.92 34.74
N ALA A 782 20.43 -33.72 35.14
CA ALA A 782 19.83 -32.46 34.69
C ALA A 782 20.02 -32.24 33.17
N LEU A 783 21.20 -32.56 32.63
CA LEU A 783 21.46 -32.49 31.19
C LEU A 783 20.56 -33.45 30.41
N ASN A 784 20.42 -34.69 30.87
CA ASN A 784 19.58 -35.69 30.21
C ASN A 784 18.10 -35.27 30.24
N HIS A 785 17.61 -34.77 31.38
CA HIS A 785 16.25 -34.27 31.50
C HIS A 785 15.98 -33.06 30.57
N ALA A 786 16.94 -32.12 30.47
CA ALA A 786 16.83 -31.00 29.54
C ALA A 786 16.74 -31.45 28.07
N LEU A 787 17.55 -32.46 27.68
CA LEU A 787 17.52 -33.02 26.32
C LEU A 787 16.23 -33.78 26.04
N GLU A 788 15.69 -34.53 27.01
CA GLU A 788 14.40 -35.24 26.87
C GLU A 788 13.27 -34.23 26.60
N VAL A 789 13.17 -33.19 27.42
CA VAL A 789 12.17 -32.13 27.25
C VAL A 789 12.31 -31.44 25.89
N ALA A 790 13.53 -31.19 25.43
CA ALA A 790 13.77 -30.49 24.17
C ALA A 790 13.62 -31.37 22.92
N GLU A 791 13.95 -32.67 23.00
CA GLU A 791 13.78 -33.63 21.89
C GLU A 791 12.30 -33.97 21.69
N ASP A 792 11.54 -34.18 22.77
CA ASP A 792 10.09 -34.47 22.72
C ASP A 792 9.30 -33.34 22.04
N LEU A 793 9.83 -32.12 22.10
CA LEU A 793 9.21 -30.92 21.56
C LEU A 793 9.88 -30.42 20.27
N GLY A 794 10.92 -31.06 19.74
CA GLY A 794 11.60 -30.59 18.53
C GLY A 794 12.34 -29.25 18.67
N PHE A 795 12.60 -28.80 19.90
CA PHE A 795 13.45 -27.63 20.20
C PHE A 795 14.93 -27.97 20.29
N GLU A 796 15.34 -29.20 19.96
CA GLU A 796 16.74 -29.61 19.94
C GLU A 796 17.68 -28.61 19.21
N PRO A 797 17.31 -28.03 18.05
CA PRO A 797 18.16 -27.05 17.37
C PRO A 797 18.51 -25.83 18.20
N PHE A 798 17.70 -25.44 19.21
CA PHE A 798 17.92 -24.27 20.05
C PHE A 798 19.00 -24.49 21.15
N LEU A 799 19.19 -25.75 21.58
CA LEU A 799 20.03 -26.09 22.73
C LEU A 799 21.54 -25.81 22.55
N PRO A 800 22.17 -25.99 21.37
CA PRO A 800 23.59 -25.67 21.17
C PRO A 800 23.92 -24.22 21.50
N PHE A 801 23.02 -23.29 21.19
CA PHE A 801 23.20 -21.88 21.51
C PHE A 801 23.09 -21.63 23.01
N GLU A 802 22.08 -22.18 23.68
CA GLU A 802 21.94 -22.11 25.14
C GLU A 802 23.13 -22.73 25.88
N LEU A 803 23.82 -23.70 25.29
CA LEU A 803 24.94 -24.40 25.90
C LEU A 803 26.32 -23.75 25.65
N ARG A 804 26.40 -22.68 24.86
CA ARG A 804 27.67 -22.01 24.47
C ARG A 804 28.54 -21.55 25.65
N TRP A 805 27.93 -21.31 26.81
CA TRP A 805 28.61 -20.88 28.03
C TRP A 805 28.97 -22.06 28.96
N ALA A 806 28.49 -23.27 28.64
CA ALA A 806 28.68 -24.50 29.41
C ALA A 806 29.66 -25.47 28.74
N ASN A 807 30.66 -24.98 28.00
CA ASN A 807 31.63 -25.81 27.25
C ASN A 807 32.27 -26.93 28.10
N ARG A 808 32.60 -26.66 29.37
CA ARG A 808 33.17 -27.67 30.29
C ARG A 808 32.22 -28.83 30.57
N LEU A 809 30.92 -28.56 30.68
CA LEU A 809 29.89 -29.60 30.82
C LEU A 809 29.83 -30.47 29.57
N LEU A 810 29.91 -29.86 28.38
CA LEU A 810 29.89 -30.57 27.11
C LEU A 810 31.15 -31.41 26.88
N GLU A 811 32.33 -30.87 27.18
CA GLU A 811 33.60 -31.60 27.17
C GLU A 811 33.57 -32.79 28.16
N PHE A 812 33.03 -32.56 29.36
CA PHE A 812 32.84 -33.61 30.36
C PHE A 812 31.89 -34.70 29.89
N ALA A 813 30.76 -34.32 29.26
CA ALA A 813 29.82 -35.25 28.69
C ALA A 813 30.46 -36.04 27.55
N ALA A 814 31.21 -35.40 26.64
CA ALA A 814 31.90 -36.05 25.53
C ALA A 814 32.94 -37.11 25.96
N GLY A 815 33.62 -36.90 27.09
CA GLY A 815 34.69 -37.78 27.56
C GLY A 815 34.26 -39.05 28.33
N ARG A 816 32.96 -39.34 28.48
CA ARG A 816 32.44 -40.46 29.30
C ARG A 816 31.43 -41.33 28.55
N LYS A 817 31.13 -42.53 29.07
CA LYS A 817 29.97 -43.34 28.65
C LYS A 817 28.68 -42.66 29.13
N VAL A 818 28.26 -41.63 28.42
CA VAL A 818 27.02 -40.86 28.67
C VAL A 818 25.78 -41.67 28.31
N THR A 819 24.60 -41.16 28.66
CA THR A 819 23.35 -41.72 28.15
C THR A 819 23.32 -41.65 26.62
N PRO A 820 22.67 -42.61 25.92
CA PRO A 820 22.60 -42.61 24.46
C PRO A 820 22.03 -41.31 23.87
N LEU A 821 21.13 -40.65 24.61
CA LEU A 821 20.52 -39.38 24.21
C LEU A 821 21.54 -38.24 24.17
N VAL A 822 22.33 -38.07 25.25
CA VAL A 822 23.40 -37.05 25.31
C VAL A 822 24.46 -37.33 24.24
N GLU A 823 24.83 -38.59 24.03
CA GLU A 823 25.78 -38.97 22.99
C GLU A 823 25.25 -38.65 21.58
N SER A 824 23.98 -38.96 21.30
CA SER A 824 23.31 -38.63 20.04
C SER A 824 23.32 -37.13 19.78
N PHE A 825 22.91 -36.33 20.76
CA PHE A 825 22.93 -34.86 20.69
C PHE A 825 24.33 -34.32 20.39
N LEU A 826 25.34 -34.78 21.14
CA LEU A 826 26.73 -34.32 20.98
C LEU A 826 27.32 -34.68 19.60
N ARG A 827 26.96 -35.85 19.05
CA ARG A 827 27.37 -36.28 17.71
C ARG A 827 26.68 -35.45 16.61
N ARG A 828 25.35 -35.28 16.69
CA ARG A 828 24.57 -34.53 15.69
C ARG A 828 25.04 -33.07 15.56
N HIS A 829 25.42 -32.46 16.68
CA HIS A 829 25.87 -31.06 16.72
C HIS A 829 27.39 -30.89 16.67
N GLY A 830 28.13 -31.96 16.36
CA GLY A 830 29.58 -31.87 16.10
C GLY A 830 30.46 -31.61 17.33
N PHE A 831 29.93 -31.75 18.55
CA PHE A 831 30.72 -31.67 19.78
C PHE A 831 31.67 -32.87 19.96
N ILE A 832 31.41 -33.97 19.26
CA ILE A 832 32.31 -35.13 19.16
C ILE A 832 32.50 -35.47 17.68
N SER A 833 33.61 -35.05 17.09
CA SER A 833 34.03 -35.51 15.76
C SER A 833 34.76 -36.84 15.88
N ASN A 834 34.26 -37.90 15.23
CA ASN A 834 34.89 -39.21 15.00
C ASN A 834 36.26 -39.42 15.69
N LEU A 835 36.37 -40.22 16.76
CA LEU A 835 37.55 -41.07 17.02
C LEU A 835 37.39 -41.99 18.24
N GLU A 836 38.07 -43.14 18.14
CA GLU A 836 38.46 -44.01 19.25
C GLU A 836 38.99 -43.18 20.43
N LEU A 837 38.47 -43.45 21.63
CA LEU A 837 38.91 -42.81 22.87
C LEU A 837 40.40 -43.08 23.14
N PRO A 838 41.28 -42.06 23.28
CA PRO A 838 42.63 -42.27 23.80
C PRO A 838 42.60 -42.46 25.33
N PRO A 839 43.57 -43.19 25.92
CA PRO A 839 43.60 -43.45 27.35
C PRO A 839 44.16 -42.25 28.14
N GLN A 840 43.44 -41.89 29.22
CA GLN A 840 43.85 -41.16 30.42
C GLN A 840 44.96 -40.10 30.29
N ILE A 841 44.59 -38.82 30.39
CA ILE A 841 45.53 -37.72 30.66
C ILE A 841 45.19 -37.07 32.02
N GLN A 842 46.23 -36.87 32.83
CA GLN A 842 46.19 -36.40 34.22
C GLN A 842 45.84 -34.91 34.34
N ILE A 843 45.18 -34.60 35.45
CA ILE A 843 44.74 -33.27 35.90
C ILE A 843 45.98 -32.48 36.34
N GLY A 844 46.50 -31.59 35.49
CA GLY A 844 47.69 -30.79 35.79
C GLY A 844 47.75 -29.40 35.15
N ASP A 845 47.29 -29.22 33.91
CA ASP A 845 47.70 -28.03 33.13
C ASP A 845 46.60 -26.97 32.84
N TYR A 846 45.50 -26.94 33.59
CA TYR A 846 44.32 -26.10 33.27
C TYR A 846 44.18 -24.78 34.05
N MET A 847 45.28 -24.08 34.39
CA MET A 847 45.16 -22.79 35.12
C MET A 847 45.32 -21.51 34.29
N GLU A 848 45.79 -21.52 33.05
CA GLU A 848 45.93 -20.26 32.28
C GLU A 848 45.69 -20.41 30.77
N ALA A 849 44.47 -20.13 30.29
CA ALA A 849 44.24 -19.73 28.89
C ALA A 849 42.87 -19.04 28.69
N ARG A 850 42.89 -17.90 27.98
CA ARG A 850 41.76 -17.07 27.51
C ARG A 850 40.98 -17.73 26.34
N PRO A 851 39.77 -17.24 25.99
CA PRO A 851 38.87 -17.97 25.10
C PRO A 851 39.36 -17.97 23.65
N VAL A 852 39.53 -19.17 23.11
CA VAL A 852 39.66 -19.42 21.67
C VAL A 852 38.42 -20.18 21.24
N LEU A 853 37.44 -19.46 20.68
CA LEU A 853 36.42 -20.05 19.79
C LEU A 853 36.74 -19.55 18.38
N ALA A 854 37.83 -20.08 17.83
CA ALA A 854 37.90 -20.27 16.39
C ALA A 854 37.33 -21.68 16.15
N VAL A 855 36.22 -21.76 15.43
CA VAL A 855 35.71 -23.02 14.89
C VAL A 855 36.88 -23.70 14.18
N ALA A 856 37.35 -24.81 14.73
CA ALA A 856 38.38 -25.62 14.11
C ALA A 856 37.86 -26.05 12.73
N ARG A 857 38.54 -25.61 11.67
CA ARG A 857 38.45 -26.30 10.38
C ARG A 857 38.81 -27.77 10.64
N PRO A 858 38.08 -28.75 10.09
CA PRO A 858 38.56 -30.12 10.10
C PRO A 858 39.97 -30.13 9.50
N ALA A 859 40.86 -30.96 10.05
CA ALA A 859 42.21 -31.10 9.53
C ALA A 859 42.17 -31.32 8.01
N PRO A 860 43.15 -30.81 7.25
CA PRO A 860 43.26 -31.08 5.83
C PRO A 860 43.15 -32.58 5.57
N THR A 861 42.07 -33.02 4.93
CA THR A 861 42.07 -34.32 4.27
C THR A 861 43.18 -34.31 3.23
N ARG A 862 43.96 -35.40 3.13
CA ARG A 862 45.09 -35.72 2.21
C ARG A 862 45.19 -35.01 0.84
N PHE A 863 44.08 -34.48 0.31
CA PHE A 863 44.00 -33.74 -0.94
C PHE A 863 44.70 -32.37 -0.93
N GLU A 864 44.82 -31.68 0.20
CA GLU A 864 45.55 -30.38 0.26
C GLU A 864 47.07 -30.56 0.05
N GLU A 865 47.61 -31.77 0.27
CA GLU A 865 49.04 -32.07 0.06
C GLU A 865 49.37 -32.45 -1.40
N GLU A 866 48.38 -32.83 -2.22
CA GLU A 866 48.59 -33.31 -3.61
C GLU A 866 48.13 -32.33 -4.70
N PHE A 867 47.37 -31.28 -4.38
CA PHE A 867 46.90 -30.33 -5.40
C PHE A 867 47.97 -29.27 -5.73
N GLN A 868 48.77 -29.51 -6.78
CA GLN A 868 49.63 -28.49 -7.39
C GLN A 868 48.78 -27.54 -8.25
N ALA A 869 48.53 -26.33 -7.75
CA ALA A 869 47.83 -25.29 -8.51
C ALA A 869 48.64 -24.90 -9.76
N PRO A 870 48.00 -24.67 -10.92
CA PRO A 870 48.69 -24.23 -12.13
C PRO A 870 49.41 -22.88 -11.89
N THR A 871 50.71 -22.85 -12.13
CA THR A 871 51.54 -21.66 -12.00
C THR A 871 51.31 -20.72 -13.19
N GLY A 872 50.44 -19.72 -13.01
CA GLY A 872 50.24 -18.63 -14.00
C GLY A 872 48.81 -18.11 -14.16
N GLY A 873 47.79 -18.80 -13.62
CA GLY A 873 46.36 -18.51 -13.83
C GLY A 873 45.54 -18.33 -12.54
N LEU A 874 44.21 -18.38 -12.68
CA LEU A 874 43.26 -18.40 -11.55
C LEU A 874 42.87 -19.84 -11.21
N THR A 875 42.83 -20.17 -9.92
CA THR A 875 42.25 -21.41 -9.39
C THR A 875 41.05 -21.05 -8.54
N ILE A 876 39.87 -21.52 -8.92
CA ILE A 876 38.59 -21.07 -8.38
C ILE A 876 37.83 -22.25 -7.80
N PHE A 877 37.38 -22.08 -6.56
CA PHE A 877 36.67 -23.07 -5.78
C PHE A 877 35.25 -22.59 -5.44
N GLY A 878 34.32 -22.74 -6.38
CA GLY A 878 32.90 -22.45 -6.19
C GLY A 878 32.19 -23.45 -5.28
N LEU A 879 32.64 -24.71 -5.24
CA LEU A 879 32.09 -25.80 -4.40
C LEU A 879 32.87 -25.99 -3.09
N ASP A 880 33.69 -24.99 -2.72
CA ASP A 880 34.46 -24.98 -1.47
C ASP A 880 34.63 -23.55 -0.93
N GLY A 881 33.48 -22.89 -0.68
CA GLY A 881 33.39 -21.56 -0.04
C GLY A 881 33.65 -20.37 -0.97
N GLY A 882 33.58 -20.56 -2.30
CA GLY A 882 33.77 -19.50 -3.29
C GLY A 882 35.17 -18.90 -3.30
N ARG A 883 36.20 -19.68 -2.97
CA ARG A 883 37.59 -19.19 -2.83
C ARG A 883 38.24 -18.98 -4.19
N VAL A 884 39.01 -17.90 -4.32
CA VAL A 884 39.70 -17.55 -5.58
C VAL A 884 41.18 -17.38 -5.29
N TRP A 885 42.01 -18.14 -5.98
CA TRP A 885 43.46 -18.11 -5.86
C TRP A 885 44.07 -17.56 -7.14
N ARG A 886 45.08 -16.71 -6.98
CA ARG A 886 45.84 -16.09 -8.06
C ARG A 886 47.32 -16.36 -7.82
N GLY A 887 47.97 -17.07 -8.74
CA GLY A 887 49.42 -17.30 -8.67
C GLY A 887 49.90 -17.94 -7.37
N GLY A 888 49.06 -18.78 -6.74
CA GLY A 888 49.37 -19.42 -5.46
C GLY A 888 48.93 -18.66 -4.20
N GLU A 889 48.36 -17.45 -4.33
CA GLU A 889 47.81 -16.70 -3.19
C GLU A 889 46.29 -16.57 -3.25
N GLU A 890 45.60 -16.78 -2.13
CA GLU A 890 44.16 -16.60 -2.00
C GLU A 890 43.77 -15.10 -1.96
N ILE A 891 42.81 -14.70 -2.80
CA ILE A 891 42.18 -13.38 -2.76
C ILE A 891 41.14 -13.37 -1.61
N LYS A 892 41.63 -13.12 -0.39
CA LYS A 892 40.81 -13.10 0.83
C LYS A 892 39.93 -11.84 0.96
N HIS A 893 40.40 -10.70 0.44
CA HIS A 893 39.72 -9.42 0.59
C HIS A 893 39.33 -8.85 -0.77
N TRP A 894 38.03 -8.90 -1.05
CA TRP A 894 37.43 -8.26 -2.21
C TRP A 894 37.06 -6.82 -1.87
N ARG A 895 37.53 -5.87 -2.67
CA ARG A 895 37.20 -4.44 -2.49
C ARG A 895 35.71 -4.14 -2.69
N ASN A 896 35.01 -5.01 -3.40
CA ASN A 896 33.57 -4.95 -3.63
C ASN A 896 33.05 -6.39 -3.75
N ALA A 897 32.02 -6.74 -2.97
CA ALA A 897 31.42 -8.07 -2.97
C ALA A 897 30.76 -8.41 -4.32
N LYS A 898 30.10 -7.45 -4.97
CA LYS A 898 29.49 -7.63 -6.31
C LYS A 898 30.55 -7.87 -7.40
N SER A 899 31.81 -7.44 -7.21
CA SER A 899 32.91 -7.82 -8.14
C SER A 899 33.28 -9.29 -8.04
N ARG A 900 33.19 -9.89 -6.86
CA ARG A 900 33.39 -11.34 -6.66
C ARG A 900 32.27 -12.11 -7.33
N GLU A 901 31.04 -11.67 -7.12
CA GLU A 901 29.85 -12.29 -7.72
C GLU A 901 29.86 -12.21 -9.25
N ALA A 902 30.18 -11.04 -9.82
CA ALA A 902 30.31 -10.86 -11.26
C ALA A 902 31.31 -11.84 -11.89
N LEU A 903 32.41 -12.16 -11.20
CA LEU A 903 33.37 -13.17 -11.66
C LEU A 903 32.71 -14.55 -11.79
N PHE A 904 31.98 -15.00 -10.76
CA PHE A 904 31.29 -16.29 -10.78
C PHE A 904 30.19 -16.33 -11.84
N TYR A 905 29.44 -15.25 -12.03
CA TYR A 905 28.44 -15.16 -13.08
C TYR A 905 29.04 -15.33 -14.48
N ILE A 906 30.17 -14.65 -14.75
CA ILE A 906 30.90 -14.78 -16.03
C ILE A 906 31.44 -16.21 -16.22
N LEU A 907 31.89 -16.88 -15.15
CA LEU A 907 32.41 -18.24 -15.22
C LEU A 907 31.33 -19.27 -15.57
N GLU A 908 30.12 -19.09 -15.06
CA GLU A 908 29.00 -19.98 -15.35
C GLU A 908 28.46 -19.82 -16.77
N HIS A 909 28.38 -18.59 -17.27
CA HIS A 909 27.81 -18.30 -18.58
C HIS A 909 28.84 -18.34 -19.73
N ALA A 910 30.13 -18.51 -19.41
CA ALA A 910 31.30 -18.41 -20.30
C ALA A 910 31.49 -17.03 -20.98
N SER A 911 30.42 -16.34 -21.32
CA SER A 911 30.37 -14.92 -21.68
C SER A 911 29.01 -14.33 -21.31
N CYS A 912 28.95 -13.06 -20.96
CA CYS A 912 27.68 -12.38 -20.65
C CYS A 912 27.59 -10.97 -21.25
N SER A 913 26.39 -10.51 -21.57
CA SER A 913 26.15 -9.13 -22.01
C SER A 913 26.21 -8.15 -20.82
N ARG A 914 26.16 -6.84 -21.11
CA ARG A 914 26.07 -5.83 -20.06
C ARG A 914 24.75 -5.96 -19.29
N ASP A 915 23.65 -6.12 -20.01
CA ASP A 915 22.31 -6.15 -19.41
C ASP A 915 22.12 -7.43 -18.58
N GLU A 916 22.63 -8.58 -19.06
CA GLU A 916 22.65 -9.84 -18.31
C GLU A 916 23.40 -9.73 -16.97
N LEU A 917 24.43 -8.87 -16.88
CA LEU A 917 25.15 -8.60 -15.64
C LEU A 917 24.44 -7.58 -14.74
N ILE A 918 23.67 -6.65 -15.33
CA ILE A 918 22.88 -5.70 -14.54
C ILE A 918 21.76 -6.46 -13.87
N ASP A 919 20.99 -7.23 -14.65
CA ASP A 919 19.87 -8.02 -14.16
C ASP A 919 20.30 -8.99 -13.07
N ALA A 920 21.44 -9.68 -13.26
CA ALA A 920 21.94 -10.64 -12.28
C ALA A 920 22.50 -10.03 -10.98
N LEU A 921 22.95 -8.77 -11.00
CA LEU A 921 23.64 -8.13 -9.86
C LEU A 921 22.80 -7.08 -9.14
N PHE A 922 21.69 -6.59 -9.72
CA PHE A 922 20.93 -5.42 -9.22
C PHE A 922 19.42 -5.63 -9.25
N GLU A 923 18.94 -6.83 -8.91
CA GLU A 923 17.51 -7.16 -8.82
C GLU A 923 16.73 -6.11 -7.98
N ASP A 924 15.70 -5.49 -8.58
CA ASP A 924 14.75 -4.52 -8.01
C ASP A 924 15.26 -3.15 -7.49
N ASP A 925 16.50 -2.73 -7.79
CA ASP A 925 17.02 -1.40 -7.43
C ASP A 925 16.63 -0.32 -8.48
N GLU A 926 15.42 0.25 -8.41
CA GLU A 926 14.98 1.36 -9.30
C GLU A 926 15.72 2.69 -9.04
N GLU A 927 16.39 2.85 -7.88
CA GLU A 927 16.98 4.12 -7.42
C GLU A 927 18.47 4.30 -7.74
N ILE A 928 19.16 3.30 -8.34
CA ILE A 928 20.61 3.33 -8.57
C ILE A 928 20.94 3.47 -10.06
N ASP A 929 21.91 4.31 -10.40
CA ASP A 929 22.54 4.31 -11.74
C ASP A 929 23.37 3.02 -11.91
N THR A 930 22.68 1.96 -12.31
CA THR A 930 23.23 0.60 -12.50
C THR A 930 24.35 0.56 -13.51
N THR A 931 24.37 1.49 -14.49
CA THR A 931 25.41 1.57 -15.51
C THR A 931 26.73 2.06 -14.92
N HIS A 932 26.69 3.14 -14.14
CA HIS A 932 27.87 3.65 -13.46
C HIS A 932 28.39 2.69 -12.37
N ALA A 933 27.47 2.06 -11.63
CA ALA A 933 27.82 1.06 -10.62
C ALA A 933 28.51 -0.17 -11.24
N LEU A 934 27.97 -0.70 -12.35
CA LEU A 934 28.56 -1.83 -13.06
C LEU A 934 29.96 -1.50 -13.61
N HIS A 935 30.16 -0.29 -14.17
CA HIS A 935 31.49 0.14 -14.62
C HIS A 935 32.55 0.07 -13.50
N ASN A 936 32.20 0.49 -12.29
CA ASN A 936 33.09 0.42 -11.14
C ASN A 936 33.34 -1.04 -10.70
N ILE A 937 32.30 -1.88 -10.67
CA ILE A 937 32.40 -3.31 -10.37
C ILE A 937 33.37 -4.01 -11.33
N LEU A 938 33.23 -3.76 -12.64
CA LEU A 938 34.07 -4.36 -13.68
C LEU A 938 35.51 -3.82 -13.63
N PHE A 939 35.70 -2.54 -13.29
CA PHE A 939 37.03 -1.97 -13.07
C PHE A 939 37.75 -2.63 -11.89
N LEU A 940 37.08 -2.78 -10.75
CA LEU A 940 37.64 -3.44 -9.58
C LEU A 940 37.90 -4.92 -9.84
N LEU A 941 36.99 -5.61 -10.56
CA LEU A 941 37.16 -6.99 -10.96
C LEU A 941 38.45 -7.16 -11.78
N ARG A 942 38.66 -6.38 -12.84
CA ARG A 942 39.89 -6.42 -13.69
C ARG A 942 41.17 -6.33 -12.86
N LYS A 943 41.17 -5.51 -11.81
CA LYS A 943 42.33 -5.35 -10.93
C LYS A 943 42.57 -6.54 -10.01
N SER A 944 41.50 -7.20 -9.56
CA SER A 944 41.57 -8.37 -8.68
C SER A 944 42.07 -9.62 -9.40
N ILE A 945 41.72 -9.80 -10.68
CA ILE A 945 41.95 -11.06 -11.41
C ILE A 945 43.18 -11.11 -12.31
N ALA A 946 43.88 -9.99 -12.55
CA ALA A 946 45.11 -9.96 -13.35
C ALA A 946 46.13 -10.99 -12.80
N PRO A 947 46.79 -11.82 -13.63
CA PRO A 947 47.01 -11.66 -15.07
C PRO A 947 45.89 -12.19 -16.00
N VAL A 948 44.80 -12.76 -15.47
CA VAL A 948 43.64 -13.13 -16.29
C VAL A 948 42.90 -11.84 -16.70
N GLU A 949 42.66 -11.67 -18.00
CA GLU A 949 42.06 -10.46 -18.55
C GLU A 949 40.55 -10.62 -18.75
N LEU A 950 39.76 -9.69 -18.21
CA LEU A 950 38.34 -9.55 -18.57
C LEU A 950 38.21 -8.73 -19.87
N LYS A 951 37.91 -9.39 -20.99
CA LYS A 951 37.74 -8.75 -22.30
C LYS A 951 36.29 -8.54 -22.66
N LEU A 952 36.04 -7.48 -23.42
CA LEU A 952 34.77 -7.20 -24.08
C LEU A 952 34.96 -7.43 -25.59
N GLN A 953 34.26 -8.39 -26.16
CA GLN A 953 34.25 -8.65 -27.61
C GLN A 953 32.80 -8.91 -28.05
N ALA A 954 32.37 -8.28 -29.15
CA ALA A 954 30.99 -8.39 -29.64
C ALA A 954 29.92 -8.13 -28.56
N GLN A 955 30.11 -7.08 -27.74
CA GLN A 955 29.23 -6.70 -26.63
C GLN A 955 29.07 -7.73 -25.51
N ARG A 956 29.96 -8.74 -25.43
CA ARG A 956 29.97 -9.73 -24.34
C ARG A 956 31.29 -9.73 -23.58
N TYR A 957 31.20 -9.79 -22.26
CA TYR A 957 32.32 -9.94 -21.33
C TYR A 957 32.70 -11.40 -21.18
N PHE A 958 33.99 -11.71 -21.26
CA PHE A 958 34.54 -13.05 -21.03
C PHE A 958 35.97 -12.98 -20.46
N LEU A 959 36.40 -14.07 -19.84
CA LEU A 959 37.74 -14.19 -19.27
C LEU A 959 38.72 -14.76 -20.31
N LYS A 960 39.87 -14.09 -20.50
CA LYS A 960 40.98 -14.55 -21.32
C LYS A 960 42.20 -14.84 -20.43
N GLY A 961 42.58 -16.10 -20.34
CA GLY A 961 43.71 -16.58 -19.55
C GLY A 961 43.47 -18.01 -19.06
N GLU A 962 44.44 -18.60 -18.36
CA GLU A 962 44.27 -19.91 -17.74
C GLU A 962 43.40 -19.79 -16.48
N VAL A 963 42.23 -20.45 -16.50
CA VAL A 963 41.30 -20.50 -15.37
C VAL A 963 40.91 -21.95 -15.10
N TRP A 964 41.24 -22.43 -13.91
CA TRP A 964 40.74 -23.70 -13.38
C TRP A 964 39.57 -23.43 -12.43
N TYR A 965 38.46 -24.14 -12.63
CA TYR A 965 37.22 -23.93 -11.89
C TYR A 965 36.57 -25.26 -11.53
N ASP A 966 36.46 -25.53 -10.23
CA ASP A 966 35.96 -26.79 -9.67
C ASP A 966 34.51 -27.10 -10.05
N ALA A 967 33.59 -26.14 -10.01
CA ALA A 967 32.17 -26.38 -10.29
C ALA A 967 31.94 -26.77 -11.75
N LYS A 968 32.68 -26.16 -12.68
CA LYS A 968 32.67 -26.54 -14.11
C LYS A 968 33.26 -27.93 -14.33
N LYS A 969 34.38 -28.24 -13.67
CA LYS A 969 35.01 -29.58 -13.73
C LYS A 969 34.08 -30.65 -13.15
N PHE A 970 33.50 -30.40 -11.98
CA PHE A 970 32.47 -31.23 -11.34
C PHE A 970 31.31 -31.48 -12.30
N THR A 971 30.72 -30.41 -12.86
CA THR A 971 29.58 -30.52 -13.77
C THR A 971 29.91 -31.37 -14.98
N THR A 972 31.07 -31.15 -15.60
CA THR A 972 31.49 -31.88 -16.80
C THR A 972 31.75 -33.35 -16.51
N GLU A 973 32.51 -33.66 -15.47
CA GLU A 973 32.88 -35.04 -15.13
C GLU A 973 31.69 -35.86 -14.62
N VAL A 974 30.84 -35.29 -13.76
CA VAL A 974 29.64 -35.99 -13.26
C VAL A 974 28.63 -36.18 -14.38
N THR A 975 28.38 -35.18 -15.23
CA THR A 975 27.45 -35.32 -16.36
C THR A 975 27.94 -36.38 -17.35
N ALA A 976 29.24 -36.39 -17.67
CA ALA A 976 29.83 -37.41 -18.54
C ALA A 976 29.73 -38.82 -17.93
N ALA A 977 29.95 -38.96 -16.62
CA ALA A 977 29.82 -40.23 -15.92
C ALA A 977 28.36 -40.72 -15.86
N LEU A 978 27.39 -39.82 -15.66
CA LEU A 978 25.96 -40.14 -15.67
C LEU A 978 25.45 -40.52 -17.07
N ALA A 979 26.04 -39.96 -18.13
CA ALA A 979 25.69 -40.29 -19.52
C ALA A 979 26.35 -41.57 -20.05
N SER A 980 27.39 -42.09 -19.37
CA SER A 980 28.10 -43.30 -19.79
C SER A 980 27.30 -44.57 -19.51
N ARG A 981 27.30 -45.50 -20.48
CA ARG A 981 26.71 -46.85 -20.30
C ARG A 981 27.53 -47.72 -19.34
N GLU A 982 28.85 -47.60 -19.39
CA GLU A 982 29.77 -48.27 -18.47
C GLU A 982 30.28 -47.26 -17.44
N LEU A 983 29.97 -47.49 -16.17
CA LEU A 983 30.39 -46.61 -15.09
C LEU A 983 31.86 -46.86 -14.76
N GLN A 984 32.66 -45.78 -14.73
CA GLN A 984 33.99 -45.77 -14.15
C GLN A 984 33.88 -45.24 -12.70
N PRO A 985 33.73 -46.10 -11.68
CA PRO A 985 33.38 -45.69 -10.32
C PRO A 985 34.44 -44.80 -9.68
N GLU A 986 35.72 -45.08 -9.92
CA GLU A 986 36.85 -44.28 -9.40
C GLU A 986 36.82 -42.84 -9.94
N ARG A 987 36.49 -42.69 -11.23
CA ARG A 987 36.39 -41.38 -11.88
C ARG A 987 35.19 -40.58 -11.38
N LEU A 988 34.04 -41.22 -11.19
CA LEU A 988 32.86 -40.59 -10.61
C LEU A 988 33.10 -40.20 -9.14
N ALA A 989 33.71 -41.08 -8.34
CA ALA A 989 34.05 -40.79 -6.96
C ALA A 989 35.00 -39.59 -6.84
N ALA A 990 36.05 -39.52 -7.68
CA ALA A 990 36.96 -38.39 -7.73
C ALA A 990 36.27 -37.08 -8.15
N ALA A 991 35.29 -37.14 -9.06
CA ALA A 991 34.50 -35.98 -9.45
C ALA A 991 33.59 -35.50 -8.31
N LEU A 992 32.93 -36.42 -7.60
CA LEU A 992 32.06 -36.10 -6.45
C LEU A 992 32.82 -35.48 -5.28
N GLN A 993 34.11 -35.82 -5.09
CA GLN A 993 34.97 -35.20 -4.07
C GLN A 993 35.23 -33.70 -4.29
N LEU A 994 34.97 -33.16 -5.49
CA LEU A 994 35.02 -31.72 -5.73
C LEU A 994 33.86 -30.97 -5.05
N TYR A 995 32.76 -31.66 -4.73
CA TYR A 995 31.62 -31.08 -4.02
C TYR A 995 31.83 -31.17 -2.51
N ARG A 996 32.42 -30.12 -1.91
CA ARG A 996 32.74 -30.07 -0.47
C ARG A 996 31.73 -29.27 0.33
N ARG A 997 31.28 -28.16 -0.27
CA ARG A 997 30.26 -27.26 0.25
C ARG A 997 29.29 -26.93 -0.87
N ASP A 998 28.12 -26.42 -0.47
CA ASP A 998 27.16 -25.97 -1.44
C ASP A 998 27.74 -24.77 -2.21
N TYR A 999 27.34 -24.67 -3.48
CA TYR A 999 27.86 -23.69 -4.41
C TYR A 999 27.62 -22.27 -3.89
N LEU A 1000 28.70 -21.51 -3.67
CA LEU A 1000 28.65 -20.13 -3.19
C LEU A 1000 27.67 -19.93 -2.02
N ASP A 1001 27.74 -20.78 -1.00
CA ASP A 1001 26.91 -20.79 0.23
C ASP A 1001 26.79 -19.46 1.01
N GLN A 1002 27.51 -18.42 0.59
CA GLN A 1002 27.53 -17.07 1.16
C GLN A 1002 26.83 -16.01 0.28
N LEU A 1003 26.32 -16.38 -0.90
CA LEU A 1003 25.67 -15.48 -1.87
C LEU A 1003 24.24 -15.99 -2.16
N TYR A 1004 23.27 -15.07 -2.17
CA TYR A 1004 21.83 -15.40 -2.25
C TYR A 1004 21.10 -14.81 -3.45
N SER A 1005 21.80 -14.27 -4.45
CA SER A 1005 21.17 -13.77 -5.67
C SER A 1005 20.43 -14.89 -6.39
N ASN A 1006 19.30 -14.61 -7.06
CA ASN A 1006 18.44 -15.66 -7.60
C ASN A 1006 19.18 -16.63 -8.54
N TRP A 1007 20.08 -16.11 -9.39
CA TRP A 1007 20.89 -16.94 -10.28
C TRP A 1007 21.82 -17.91 -9.53
N VAL A 1008 22.30 -17.54 -8.34
CA VAL A 1008 23.14 -18.39 -7.48
C VAL A 1008 22.31 -19.50 -6.86
N ILE A 1009 21.10 -19.20 -6.36
CA ILE A 1009 20.18 -20.18 -5.77
C ILE A 1009 19.81 -21.24 -6.81
N GLU A 1010 19.42 -20.82 -8.01
CA GLU A 1010 19.12 -21.73 -9.13
C GLU A 1010 20.32 -22.61 -9.48
N ARG A 1011 21.53 -22.03 -9.50
CA ARG A 1011 22.75 -22.78 -9.78
C ARG A 1011 23.11 -23.76 -8.67
N GLN A 1012 22.96 -23.37 -7.41
CA GLN A 1012 23.19 -24.20 -6.24
C GLN A 1012 22.26 -25.41 -6.26
N ARG A 1013 20.98 -25.20 -6.56
CA ARG A 1013 19.99 -26.27 -6.72
C ARG A 1013 20.38 -27.24 -7.83
N TYR A 1014 20.77 -26.75 -9.00
CA TYR A 1014 21.22 -27.59 -10.11
C TYR A 1014 22.45 -28.44 -9.73
N LEU A 1015 23.46 -27.85 -9.11
CA LEU A 1015 24.69 -28.55 -8.74
C LEU A 1015 24.46 -29.57 -7.62
N LEU A 1016 23.61 -29.25 -6.65
CA LEU A 1016 23.18 -30.20 -5.61
C LEU A 1016 22.43 -31.38 -6.23
N GLU A 1017 21.48 -31.13 -7.14
CA GLU A 1017 20.74 -32.19 -7.82
C GLU A 1017 21.69 -33.11 -8.62
N LEU A 1018 22.67 -32.53 -9.30
CA LEU A 1018 23.69 -33.28 -10.05
C LEU A 1018 24.58 -34.11 -9.11
N TYR A 1019 24.94 -33.57 -7.93
CA TYR A 1019 25.68 -34.28 -6.89
C TYR A 1019 24.91 -35.48 -6.35
N LEU A 1020 23.63 -35.30 -6.00
CA LEU A 1020 22.76 -36.37 -5.52
C LEU A 1020 22.57 -37.46 -6.58
N LYS A 1021 22.39 -37.09 -7.85
CA LYS A 1021 22.33 -38.05 -8.97
C LYS A 1021 23.62 -38.84 -9.11
N GLY A 1022 24.77 -38.19 -8.98
CA GLY A 1022 26.08 -38.85 -9.02
C GLY A 1022 26.29 -39.81 -7.85
N LEU A 1023 25.99 -39.39 -6.62
CA LEU A 1023 26.03 -40.27 -5.44
C LEU A 1023 25.10 -41.47 -5.61
N LYS A 1024 23.87 -41.25 -6.10
CA LYS A 1024 22.89 -42.30 -6.36
C LYS A 1024 23.44 -43.33 -7.36
N ARG A 1025 23.98 -42.86 -8.49
CA ARG A 1025 24.56 -43.74 -9.52
C ARG A 1025 25.72 -44.59 -8.98
N LEU A 1026 26.56 -44.00 -8.13
CA LEU A 1026 27.67 -44.71 -7.49
C LEU A 1026 27.16 -45.72 -6.44
N ALA A 1027 26.15 -45.34 -5.64
CA ALA A 1027 25.52 -46.21 -4.65
C ALA A 1027 24.87 -47.44 -5.30
N GLU A 1028 24.12 -47.24 -6.38
CA GLU A 1028 23.52 -48.30 -7.20
C GLU A 1028 24.57 -49.26 -7.77
N TYR A 1029 25.72 -48.73 -8.22
CA TYR A 1029 26.82 -49.55 -8.71
C TYR A 1029 27.39 -50.47 -7.62
N HIS A 1030 27.71 -49.93 -6.44
CA HIS A 1030 28.20 -50.72 -5.30
C HIS A 1030 27.15 -51.73 -4.82
N GLN A 1031 25.87 -51.35 -4.83
CA GLN A 1031 24.77 -52.27 -4.50
C GLN A 1031 24.65 -53.41 -5.53
N GLY A 1032 24.85 -53.12 -6.83
CA GLY A 1032 24.85 -54.10 -7.91
C GLY A 1032 26.05 -55.05 -7.87
N THR A 1033 27.23 -54.57 -7.46
CA THR A 1033 28.44 -55.39 -7.26
C THR A 1033 28.49 -56.09 -5.90
N ARG A 1034 27.44 -55.94 -5.08
CA ARG A 1034 27.27 -56.50 -3.72
C ARG A 1034 28.23 -55.94 -2.67
N ASP A 1035 28.83 -54.78 -2.93
CA ASP A 1035 29.56 -53.99 -1.93
C ASP A 1035 28.58 -53.13 -1.13
N TYR A 1036 27.73 -53.79 -0.34
CA TYR A 1036 26.66 -53.16 0.42
C TYR A 1036 27.18 -52.18 1.49
N ALA A 1037 28.41 -52.35 1.97
CA ALA A 1037 29.01 -51.47 2.96
C ALA A 1037 29.28 -50.07 2.37
N GLN A 1038 29.85 -50.00 1.16
CA GLN A 1038 30.04 -48.73 0.47
C GLN A 1038 28.72 -48.12 0.01
N ALA A 1039 27.76 -48.94 -0.44
CA ALA A 1039 26.43 -48.46 -0.83
C ALA A 1039 25.71 -47.76 0.33
N VAL A 1040 25.75 -48.32 1.55
CA VAL A 1040 25.15 -47.69 2.74
C VAL A 1040 25.78 -46.32 3.04
N LEU A 1041 27.10 -46.18 2.94
CA LEU A 1041 27.76 -44.89 3.16
C LEU A 1041 27.30 -43.81 2.17
N LEU A 1042 27.12 -44.18 0.90
CA LEU A 1042 26.67 -43.27 -0.14
C LEU A 1042 25.18 -42.89 0.01
N TRP A 1043 24.32 -43.84 0.39
CA TRP A 1043 22.91 -43.54 0.70
C TRP A 1043 22.77 -42.64 1.93
N LYS A 1044 23.60 -42.83 2.96
CA LYS A 1044 23.66 -41.91 4.12
C LYS A 1044 24.09 -40.50 3.71
N GLN A 1045 25.04 -40.37 2.78
CA GLN A 1045 25.44 -39.06 2.26
C GLN A 1045 24.29 -38.35 1.51
N ILE A 1046 23.47 -39.11 0.78
CA ILE A 1046 22.25 -38.57 0.15
C ILE A 1046 21.28 -38.09 1.22
N LEU A 1047 20.98 -38.91 2.23
CA LEU A 1047 20.03 -38.57 3.29
C LEU A 1047 20.48 -37.41 4.19
N LEU A 1048 21.78 -37.16 4.31
CA LEU A 1048 22.30 -35.97 4.98
C LEU A 1048 21.99 -34.67 4.22
N LYS A 1049 21.81 -34.75 2.90
CA LYS A 1049 21.52 -33.60 2.02
C LYS A 1049 20.04 -33.49 1.66
N ASP A 1050 19.34 -34.61 1.59
CA ASP A 1050 17.91 -34.72 1.32
C ASP A 1050 17.26 -35.72 2.30
N PRO A 1051 16.94 -35.27 3.54
CA PRO A 1051 16.37 -36.14 4.58
C PRO A 1051 14.98 -36.67 4.26
N TYR A 1052 14.31 -36.19 3.21
CA TYR A 1052 12.95 -36.60 2.85
C TYR A 1052 12.95 -37.61 1.69
N ASN A 1053 14.12 -38.08 1.26
CA ASN A 1053 14.27 -39.00 0.14
C ASN A 1053 13.90 -40.44 0.53
N GLU A 1054 12.62 -40.79 0.38
CA GLU A 1054 12.12 -42.13 0.70
C GLU A 1054 12.84 -43.24 -0.08
N GLU A 1055 13.21 -42.98 -1.34
CA GLU A 1055 13.92 -43.95 -2.18
C GLU A 1055 15.30 -44.30 -1.59
N ALA A 1056 16.04 -43.30 -1.11
CA ALA A 1056 17.34 -43.49 -0.49
C ALA A 1056 17.23 -44.27 0.84
N TYR A 1057 16.23 -43.96 1.68
CA TYR A 1057 15.95 -44.74 2.90
C TYR A 1057 15.68 -46.20 2.57
N ARG A 1058 14.84 -46.46 1.57
CA ARG A 1058 14.52 -47.81 1.11
C ARG A 1058 15.75 -48.56 0.60
N ALA A 1059 16.59 -47.89 -0.20
CA ALA A 1059 17.82 -48.49 -0.73
C ALA A 1059 18.84 -48.80 0.39
N GLU A 1060 18.97 -47.91 1.38
CA GLU A 1060 19.82 -48.12 2.54
C GLU A 1060 19.34 -49.29 3.41
N ILE A 1061 18.04 -49.33 3.75
CA ILE A 1061 17.41 -50.43 4.50
C ILE A 1061 17.66 -51.77 3.80
N THR A 1062 17.54 -51.80 2.47
CA THR A 1062 17.79 -53.00 1.67
C THR A 1062 19.26 -53.45 1.75
N CYS A 1063 20.21 -52.51 1.71
CA CYS A 1063 21.64 -52.82 1.86
C CYS A 1063 21.98 -53.28 3.29
N LEU A 1064 21.39 -52.66 4.32
CA LEU A 1064 21.57 -53.06 5.72
C LEU A 1064 21.03 -54.46 6.01
N LEU A 1065 19.89 -54.82 5.42
CA LEU A 1065 19.34 -56.17 5.47
C LEU A 1065 20.28 -57.19 4.79
N ALA A 1066 20.89 -56.84 3.65
CA ALA A 1066 21.88 -57.69 2.98
C ALA A 1066 23.18 -57.87 3.79
N LEU A 1067 23.53 -56.88 4.62
CA LEU A 1067 24.63 -56.95 5.61
C LEU A 1067 24.22 -57.64 6.93
N ASN A 1068 23.00 -58.16 7.03
CA ASN A 1068 22.43 -58.78 8.24
C ASN A 1068 22.34 -57.82 9.45
N ASN A 1069 22.32 -56.50 9.23
CA ASN A 1069 22.19 -55.48 10.28
C ASN A 1069 20.73 -55.03 10.45
N LYS A 1070 19.88 -55.95 10.91
CA LYS A 1070 18.46 -55.70 11.17
C LYS A 1070 18.18 -54.55 12.16
N PRO A 1071 18.93 -54.37 13.27
CA PRO A 1071 18.68 -53.29 14.21
C PRO A 1071 18.83 -51.90 13.59
N GLU A 1072 19.88 -51.70 12.78
CA GLU A 1072 20.10 -50.42 12.11
C GLU A 1072 19.07 -50.19 10.98
N ALA A 1073 18.69 -51.24 10.26
CA ALA A 1073 17.65 -51.15 9.24
C ALA A 1073 16.27 -50.75 9.82
N LEU A 1074 15.93 -51.23 11.03
CA LEU A 1074 14.71 -50.81 11.73
C LEU A 1074 14.76 -49.36 12.19
N ARG A 1075 15.94 -48.88 12.64
CA ARG A 1075 16.14 -47.45 12.97
C ARG A 1075 15.95 -46.58 11.74
N GLN A 1076 16.54 -46.95 10.60
CA GLN A 1076 16.40 -46.20 9.36
C GLN A 1076 14.94 -46.19 8.87
N TYR A 1077 14.20 -47.30 9.00
CA TYR A 1077 12.76 -47.31 8.71
C TYR A 1077 11.99 -46.34 9.60
N THR A 1078 12.28 -46.31 10.90
CA THR A 1078 11.63 -45.40 11.85
C THR A 1078 11.95 -43.93 11.54
N GLN A 1079 13.19 -43.64 11.14
CA GLN A 1079 13.60 -42.30 10.69
C GLN A 1079 12.87 -41.88 9.42
N CYS A 1080 12.73 -42.79 8.44
CA CYS A 1080 11.94 -42.55 7.23
C CYS A 1080 10.47 -42.22 7.55
N VAL A 1081 9.83 -42.96 8.46
CA VAL A 1081 8.46 -42.68 8.91
C VAL A 1081 8.37 -41.28 9.51
N LYS A 1082 9.27 -40.94 10.43
CA LYS A 1082 9.30 -39.61 11.05
C LYS A 1082 9.49 -38.49 10.02
N ALA A 1083 10.45 -38.64 9.10
CA ALA A 1083 10.72 -37.66 8.06
C ALA A 1083 9.51 -37.44 7.13
N LEU A 1084 8.78 -38.50 6.77
CA LEU A 1084 7.57 -38.37 5.94
C LEU A 1084 6.37 -37.81 6.71
N GLU A 1085 6.23 -38.12 8.00
CA GLU A 1085 5.19 -37.56 8.88
C GLU A 1085 5.34 -36.03 9.07
N GLU A 1086 6.56 -35.51 8.99
CA GLU A 1086 6.83 -34.06 8.98
C GLU A 1086 6.20 -33.36 7.75
N LEU A 1087 6.07 -34.07 6.63
CA LEU A 1087 5.44 -33.61 5.38
C LEU A 1087 3.95 -33.99 5.26
N ASP A 1088 3.34 -34.54 6.32
CA ASP A 1088 1.99 -35.16 6.29
C ASP A 1088 1.86 -36.28 5.23
N LEU A 1089 2.98 -36.93 4.89
CA LEU A 1089 3.04 -38.06 3.99
C LEU A 1089 3.17 -39.37 4.77
N GLN A 1090 2.79 -40.45 4.12
CA GLN A 1090 2.90 -41.80 4.65
C GLN A 1090 3.90 -42.58 3.79
N PRO A 1091 4.72 -43.49 4.36
CA PRO A 1091 5.63 -44.30 3.56
C PRO A 1091 4.89 -45.10 2.51
N SER A 1092 5.44 -45.16 1.30
CA SER A 1092 4.95 -45.94 0.18
C SER A 1092 4.77 -47.42 0.55
N LEU A 1093 3.92 -48.12 -0.21
CA LEU A 1093 3.70 -49.56 -0.04
C LEU A 1093 5.01 -50.37 -0.16
N GLU A 1094 5.91 -49.94 -1.04
CA GLU A 1094 7.21 -50.56 -1.28
C GLU A 1094 8.10 -50.47 -0.03
N THR A 1095 8.16 -49.30 0.62
CA THR A 1095 8.91 -49.09 1.85
C THR A 1095 8.27 -49.82 3.03
N ARG A 1096 6.93 -49.80 3.16
CA ARG A 1096 6.19 -50.56 4.18
C ARG A 1096 6.40 -52.07 4.05
N SER A 1097 6.56 -52.60 2.83
CA SER A 1097 6.81 -54.03 2.62
C SER A 1097 8.14 -54.51 3.21
N LEU A 1098 9.13 -53.61 3.38
CA LEU A 1098 10.41 -53.94 4.00
C LEU A 1098 10.27 -54.21 5.51
N LEU A 1099 9.25 -53.66 6.15
CA LEU A 1099 8.93 -53.94 7.56
C LEU A 1099 8.64 -55.43 7.79
N GLN A 1100 8.02 -56.11 6.82
CA GLN A 1100 7.74 -57.55 6.89
C GLN A 1100 9.00 -58.41 6.79
N LYS A 1101 10.11 -57.88 6.25
CA LYS A 1101 11.43 -58.54 6.23
C LYS A 1101 12.28 -58.22 7.48
N LEU A 1102 11.87 -57.18 8.21
CA LEU A 1102 12.50 -56.71 9.45
C LEU A 1102 11.90 -57.36 10.70
N ALA A 1103 10.62 -57.75 10.65
CA ALA A 1103 9.98 -58.68 11.58
C ALA A 1103 10.55 -60.09 11.43
#